data_AF-A0A4R6UJS9-F1
#
_entry.id   AF-A0A4R6UJS9-F1
#
_cell.length_a   1.000
_cell.length_b   1.000
_cell.length_c   1.000
_cell.angle_alpha   90.00
_cell.angle_beta   90.00
_cell.angle_gamma   90.00
#
_symmetry.space_group_name_H-M   'P 1'
#
loop_
_entity.id
_entity.type
_entity.pdbx_description
1 polymer ?
#
loop_
_entity_poly.entity_id
_entity_poly.type
_entity_poly.pdbx_seq_one_letter_code
_entity_poly.pdbx_strand_id
1 'polypeptide(L)'
;MLCIGYQLREGIVSALLPQRRFLHTYSRGDQQIVQVHNSVYSGYSWLTPRTKKSTVMSSSLHRYYAAALFFALNLCACAPSGTEAPASTESIQVSPHRHIESPDWRDQIVYFVMIDRFNDGDASNNDQGTGEYDPNDPAKFSGGDLAGVIRQIDYIKGLGATALWMTPPVANQWWDGMIQYGGYHGYWAENFKAIDAHFGQLQDYQRLAELLHRQDMYLIHDVVVNHTGNFFDYNGTYDAADPTQHFFINDDSTPVKAPTQPPFHLNDIRNPEHREAGIYHWTPIIRDFGDIEQEKNWQLSNLDDLNTDNPVVRRALRDSYGYWIKEVGVDAFRIDTAFYVYPEFFHDFMYSDDPEAPGVMRVAEQTGRKQFHLFGEGFGIDRAFDDSVTRKIDGYMRDETGRKLLPGMVNFPLYGTIQDVFIRGRPTSEMRYRIETMMKAHESPHLMSTFVDNHDVERFLASGDITGFKQALTLIMTLPGIPTIYYGTEQLLTEQRAAMFAGGYQSGGKDRFDRQAPMYKFLQEVIALRKHYPALRRGTPKLVADNPAAPGALAYLMEYPQQTLLVVFNTADQPTLMSNVQWQTTQALRLKEVFSSAGTRHELTLKPGQVLNRELAAREFSVWEVLPTTDKPEVAQSSTSVTLSIDPLPSTSYVGDVVLEGSIKGLNTAKLLINGNLADAISVQADSNGRWQYRLDTSSMINPNQTHRVVLWSEKTGVASSAQEFTVKRQWQPILQISDAAGDDKGPFARYRYPLDASWGTSKGLDIQNVSVFTSGSALKVSVKMAELVAAWNPVNGFDHLVLTMFIEMPERDAGARALPFQNAELPDNMRWHYRLRTHGWSNALFSAKGAGPENEGTPVSPGAEIEVDRSAKTITVSIPAKSLGNPPSLSGVKLYLNSWDYGEGYRPLGEQPTSHDFGGGRADEPRWMDQTKVIVLP
;
A
#
# COMPACT_ATOMS: atom_id res chain seq x y z
N MET A 1 83.13 -26.44 0.80
CA MET A 1 84.36 -26.20 1.58
C MET A 1 84.41 -24.69 1.81
N LEU A 2 84.11 -24.23 3.04
CA LEU A 2 83.85 -22.82 3.47
C LEU A 2 82.76 -22.07 2.66
N CYS A 3 81.54 -21.76 3.14
CA CYS A 3 81.02 -21.17 4.40
C CYS A 3 81.08 -19.62 4.44
N ILE A 4 80.07 -18.86 4.90
CA ILE A 4 78.58 -18.98 4.96
C ILE A 4 78.01 -17.61 5.44
N GLY A 5 76.80 -17.24 5.02
CA GLY A 5 75.93 -16.28 5.74
C GLY A 5 75.40 -15.09 4.92
N TYR A 6 74.20 -14.54 5.18
CA TYR A 6 73.04 -15.08 5.92
C TYR A 6 71.76 -14.34 5.43
N GLN A 7 70.60 -14.98 5.62
CA GLN A 7 69.20 -14.51 5.51
C GLN A 7 68.91 -13.05 5.98
N LEU A 8 67.79 -12.34 5.72
CA LEU A 8 66.48 -12.46 4.99
C LEU A 8 65.91 -11.00 4.94
N ARG A 9 64.86 -10.53 4.22
CA ARG A 9 63.78 -11.06 3.34
C ARG A 9 63.65 -10.13 2.10
N GLU A 10 62.79 -10.48 1.14
CA GLU A 10 62.42 -9.63 0.00
C GLU A 10 61.16 -8.77 0.26
N GLY A 11 61.08 -7.63 -0.41
CA GLY A 11 59.87 -6.82 -0.58
C GLY A 11 59.93 -6.04 -1.90
N ILE A 12 58.94 -6.24 -2.78
CA ILE A 12 58.78 -5.61 -4.10
C ILE A 12 57.26 -5.40 -4.26
N VAL A 13 56.70 -4.18 -4.16
CA VAL A 13 56.72 -3.02 -5.09
C VAL A 13 55.85 -3.21 -6.36
N SER A 14 54.70 -2.52 -6.38
CA SER A 14 53.97 -2.00 -7.56
C SER A 14 52.90 -1.03 -7.00
N ALA A 15 53.00 0.29 -7.15
CA ALA A 15 52.80 1.13 -8.34
C ALA A 15 51.30 1.37 -8.68
N LEU A 16 50.95 2.65 -8.89
CA LEU A 16 49.58 3.20 -8.82
C LEU A 16 48.76 3.07 -10.13
N LEU A 17 47.42 2.98 -9.99
CA LEU A 17 46.39 3.88 -10.55
C LEU A 17 44.97 3.39 -10.12
N PRO A 18 43.89 4.21 -10.18
CA PRO A 18 42.77 4.10 -9.24
C PRO A 18 41.69 3.07 -9.62
N GLN A 19 41.15 2.37 -8.62
CA GLN A 19 39.97 1.51 -8.79
C GLN A 19 38.68 2.29 -8.52
N ARG A 20 37.87 2.45 -9.57
CA ARG A 20 36.43 2.76 -9.47
C ARG A 20 35.71 1.66 -8.69
N ARG A 21 34.82 2.02 -7.76
CA ARG A 21 33.78 1.14 -7.20
C ARG A 21 32.55 1.98 -6.90
N PHE A 22 31.40 1.50 -7.36
CA PHE A 22 30.08 2.10 -7.18
C PHE A 22 29.12 1.03 -6.65
N LEU A 23 28.22 1.39 -5.74
CA LEU A 23 27.05 0.56 -5.46
C LEU A 23 26.07 0.80 -6.60
N HIS A 24 25.33 -0.23 -7.02
CA HIS A 24 24.16 -0.04 -7.86
C HIS A 24 22.96 -0.70 -7.21
N THR A 25 21.81 -0.03 -7.29
CA THR A 25 20.49 -0.65 -7.22
C THR A 25 20.11 -1.08 -8.64
N TYR A 26 20.55 -2.27 -9.05
CA TYR A 26 20.41 -2.74 -10.43
C TYR A 26 19.10 -3.51 -10.70
N SER A 27 18.46 -3.17 -11.80
CA SER A 27 17.71 -4.16 -12.59
C SER A 27 18.49 -4.51 -13.86
N ARG A 28 18.56 -5.79 -14.23
CA ARG A 28 18.62 -6.23 -15.65
C ARG A 28 18.49 -7.75 -15.79
N GLY A 29 17.85 -8.15 -16.88
CA GLY A 29 17.69 -9.54 -17.31
C GLY A 29 17.04 -9.60 -18.69
N ASP A 30 17.80 -9.26 -19.74
CA ASP A 30 17.33 -9.27 -21.12
C ASP A 30 16.85 -10.67 -21.56
N GLN A 31 15.59 -10.81 -21.99
CA GLN A 31 15.19 -11.90 -22.89
C GLN A 31 14.30 -11.40 -24.04
N GLN A 32 14.79 -11.59 -25.27
CA GLN A 32 14.00 -11.45 -26.48
C GLN A 32 12.97 -12.58 -26.57
N ILE A 33 11.68 -12.27 -26.42
CA ILE A 33 10.61 -13.24 -26.64
C ILE A 33 10.09 -13.15 -28.08
N VAL A 34 10.37 -14.22 -28.84
CA VAL A 34 9.77 -14.48 -30.15
C VAL A 34 8.27 -14.71 -29.97
N GLN A 35 7.44 -13.94 -30.67
CA GLN A 35 5.99 -14.13 -30.65
C GLN A 35 5.60 -15.51 -31.20
N VAL A 36 4.94 -16.32 -30.36
CA VAL A 36 4.19 -17.50 -30.80
C VAL A 36 2.74 -17.34 -30.38
N HIS A 37 1.88 -17.01 -31.35
CA HIS A 37 0.43 -17.11 -31.18
C HIS A 37 0.04 -18.58 -30.97
N ASN A 38 -0.88 -18.86 -30.03
CA ASN A 38 -1.69 -20.06 -30.10
C ASN A 38 -3.11 -19.83 -29.58
N SER A 39 -4.08 -20.22 -30.40
CA SER A 39 -5.51 -20.05 -30.22
C SER A 39 -6.20 -21.40 -29.98
N VAL A 40 -7.24 -21.45 -29.14
CA VAL A 40 -8.17 -22.59 -29.03
C VAL A 40 -9.60 -22.03 -28.93
N TYR A 41 -10.38 -21.96 -30.01
CA TYR A 41 -11.22 -23.01 -30.64
C TYR A 41 -12.60 -23.29 -29.99
N SER A 42 -13.66 -22.69 -30.53
CA SER A 42 -14.80 -23.36 -31.20
C SER A 42 -15.87 -22.30 -31.57
N GLY A 43 -16.62 -22.34 -32.68
CA GLY A 43 -16.52 -23.15 -33.89
C GLY A 43 -17.89 -23.25 -34.59
N TYR A 44 -18.02 -22.88 -35.88
CA TYR A 44 -19.10 -23.34 -36.77
C TYR A 44 -18.85 -23.00 -38.26
N SER A 45 -18.82 -24.04 -39.11
CA SER A 45 -19.49 -24.11 -40.42
C SER A 45 -19.14 -23.17 -41.60
N TRP A 46 -18.21 -23.67 -42.44
CA TRP A 46 -18.35 -23.86 -43.91
C TRP A 46 -18.21 -22.73 -44.96
N LEU A 47 -17.44 -23.10 -46.00
CA LEU A 47 -17.35 -22.65 -47.40
C LEU A 47 -16.37 -21.51 -47.79
N THR A 48 -15.69 -21.78 -48.91
CA THR A 48 -14.46 -21.12 -49.42
C THR A 48 -14.70 -20.59 -50.87
N PRO A 49 -13.69 -20.22 -51.69
CA PRO A 49 -13.15 -18.87 -51.74
C PRO A 49 -13.09 -18.27 -53.17
N ARG A 50 -12.68 -17.00 -53.33
CA ARG A 50 -12.03 -16.41 -54.54
C ARG A 50 -11.49 -15.01 -54.24
N THR A 51 -10.20 -14.82 -53.99
CA THR A 51 -9.08 -14.56 -54.93
C THR A 51 -8.98 -13.15 -55.55
N LYS A 52 -7.81 -12.53 -55.28
CA LYS A 52 -6.93 -11.75 -56.19
C LYS A 52 -7.21 -10.26 -56.49
N LYS A 53 -6.16 -9.47 -56.17
CA LYS A 53 -5.46 -8.48 -57.03
C LYS A 53 -6.25 -7.22 -57.46
N SER A 54 -5.93 -6.03 -56.93
CA SER A 54 -4.75 -5.15 -57.17
C SER A 54 -4.95 -4.14 -58.31
N THR A 55 -4.01 -3.20 -58.45
CA THR A 55 -3.94 -2.06 -59.40
C THR A 55 -4.67 -0.81 -58.86
N VAL A 56 -4.05 0.30 -58.42
CA VAL A 56 -2.87 1.12 -58.84
C VAL A 56 -3.22 2.26 -59.80
N MET A 57 -2.71 3.46 -59.45
CA MET A 57 -2.67 4.73 -60.20
C MET A 57 -4.02 5.46 -60.42
N SER A 58 -4.18 6.75 -60.08
CA SER A 58 -3.35 7.99 -60.22
C SER A 58 -3.78 8.81 -61.44
N SER A 59 -3.54 10.13 -61.37
CA SER A 59 -3.94 11.22 -62.30
C SER A 59 -5.40 11.70 -62.17
N SER A 60 -5.75 12.97 -62.41
CA SER A 60 -4.98 14.24 -62.35
C SER A 60 -5.91 15.45 -62.52
N LEU A 61 -5.60 16.57 -61.85
CA LEU A 61 -5.84 17.98 -62.21
C LEU A 61 -7.09 18.41 -63.05
N HIS A 62 -7.84 19.33 -62.43
CA HIS A 62 -8.18 20.69 -62.95
C HIS A 62 -9.54 21.03 -63.62
N ARG A 63 -10.38 21.72 -62.82
CA ARG A 63 -10.93 23.10 -62.98
C ARG A 63 -12.35 23.36 -63.54
N TYR A 64 -12.87 24.50 -63.03
CA TYR A 64 -14.01 25.35 -63.46
C TYR A 64 -15.42 24.88 -63.04
N TYR A 65 -16.37 25.74 -62.61
CA TYR A 65 -16.44 27.22 -62.54
C TYR A 65 -17.43 27.70 -61.42
N ALA A 66 -17.25 28.94 -60.92
CA ALA A 66 -18.28 29.88 -60.42
C ALA A 66 -19.13 29.53 -59.15
N ALA A 67 -19.55 30.49 -58.29
CA ALA A 67 -19.17 31.91 -58.11
C ALA A 67 -19.71 32.50 -56.77
N ALA A 68 -19.16 33.66 -56.38
CA ALA A 68 -19.79 34.75 -55.58
C ALA A 68 -20.05 34.53 -54.06
N LEU A 69 -20.02 35.51 -53.14
CA LEU A 69 -19.58 36.93 -53.02
C LEU A 69 -19.51 37.23 -51.47
N PHE A 70 -18.87 38.22 -50.85
CA PHE A 70 -17.95 39.32 -51.23
C PHE A 70 -17.21 39.85 -49.96
N PHE A 71 -16.01 40.43 -50.12
CA PHE A 71 -15.38 41.64 -49.52
C PHE A 71 -15.87 42.25 -48.17
N ALA A 72 -15.00 42.92 -47.37
CA ALA A 72 -13.73 43.58 -47.71
C ALA A 72 -12.64 43.55 -46.61
N LEU A 73 -11.38 43.56 -47.04
CA LEU A 73 -10.21 44.02 -46.30
C LEU A 73 -9.73 45.35 -46.91
N ASN A 74 -8.91 46.13 -46.19
CA ASN A 74 -7.98 47.08 -46.80
C ASN A 74 -6.59 46.92 -46.21
N LEU A 75 -5.61 46.72 -47.10
CA LEU A 75 -4.18 46.91 -46.85
C LEU A 75 -3.85 48.42 -47.11
N CYS A 76 -2.64 48.98 -47.09
CA CYS A 76 -1.26 48.48 -46.97
C CYS A 76 -0.33 49.70 -46.70
N ALA A 77 0.83 49.53 -46.04
CA ALA A 77 2.02 50.38 -46.25
C ALA A 77 3.26 49.75 -45.59
N CYS A 78 4.45 49.99 -46.14
CA CYS A 78 5.73 49.47 -45.63
C CYS A 78 6.72 50.60 -45.28
N ALA A 79 7.45 50.44 -44.17
CA ALA A 79 8.76 51.07 -43.84
C ALA A 79 8.79 52.61 -43.66
N PRO A 80 9.73 53.19 -42.87
CA PRO A 80 11.03 52.64 -42.46
C PRO A 80 11.35 52.65 -40.95
N SER A 81 12.58 52.22 -40.64
CA SER A 81 13.22 52.12 -39.33
C SER A 81 13.22 53.41 -38.48
N GLY A 82 12.93 53.26 -37.19
CA GLY A 82 13.22 54.23 -36.13
C GLY A 82 13.59 53.50 -34.84
N THR A 83 14.69 53.92 -34.19
CA THR A 83 15.17 53.38 -32.92
C THR A 83 14.59 54.19 -31.75
N GLU A 84 13.86 53.54 -30.84
CA GLU A 84 13.56 54.09 -29.51
C GLU A 84 13.86 53.06 -28.41
N ALA A 85 14.22 53.56 -27.24
CA ALA A 85 14.71 52.80 -26.09
C ALA A 85 13.56 52.16 -25.29
N PRO A 86 13.81 51.09 -24.52
CA PRO A 86 12.76 50.44 -23.72
C PRO A 86 12.33 51.34 -22.55
N ALA A 87 11.02 51.49 -22.36
CA ALA A 87 10.45 52.24 -21.25
C ALA A 87 9.26 51.49 -20.63
N SER A 88 9.12 51.69 -19.30
CA SER A 88 8.04 51.21 -18.42
C SER A 88 7.81 49.70 -18.33
N THR A 89 8.27 49.17 -17.20
CA THR A 89 7.64 48.11 -16.41
C THR A 89 6.12 48.03 -16.60
N GLU A 90 5.64 47.00 -17.28
CA GLU A 90 4.27 46.54 -17.08
C GLU A 90 4.17 45.93 -15.68
N SER A 91 3.26 46.45 -14.87
CA SER A 91 2.94 45.83 -13.58
C SER A 91 2.34 44.44 -13.82
N ILE A 92 2.94 43.41 -13.22
CA ILE A 92 2.39 42.05 -13.21
C ILE A 92 1.04 42.10 -12.50
N GLN A 93 -0.04 42.10 -13.27
CA GLN A 93 -1.38 41.90 -12.70
C GLN A 93 -1.47 40.46 -12.22
N VAL A 94 -1.35 40.26 -10.91
CA VAL A 94 -1.59 38.97 -10.26
C VAL A 94 -2.99 38.49 -10.66
N SER A 95 -3.03 37.35 -11.35
CA SER A 95 -4.27 36.74 -11.83
C SER A 95 -5.23 36.53 -10.66
N PRO A 96 -6.48 37.03 -10.70
CA PRO A 96 -7.43 36.93 -9.58
C PRO A 96 -7.89 35.48 -9.30
N HIS A 97 -7.34 34.50 -10.03
CA HIS A 97 -7.56 33.08 -9.83
C HIS A 97 -6.38 32.36 -9.16
N ARG A 98 -5.31 33.06 -8.74
CA ARG A 98 -4.15 32.42 -8.10
C ARG A 98 -4.34 32.19 -6.60
N HIS A 99 -5.02 33.11 -5.91
CA HIS A 99 -5.33 32.95 -4.49
C HIS A 99 -6.85 32.90 -4.32
N ILE A 100 -7.33 31.73 -3.91
CA ILE A 100 -8.74 31.45 -3.65
C ILE A 100 -8.95 31.11 -2.17
N GLU A 101 -10.21 31.15 -1.71
CA GLU A 101 -10.55 30.71 -0.37
C GLU A 101 -10.41 29.19 -0.26
N SER A 102 -9.94 28.71 0.90
CA SER A 102 -9.78 27.28 1.18
C SER A 102 -11.13 26.54 1.13
N PRO A 103 -11.17 25.29 0.65
CA PRO A 103 -12.36 24.45 0.74
C PRO A 103 -12.58 23.94 2.16
N ASP A 104 -13.79 23.42 2.41
CA ASP A 104 -13.94 22.38 3.43
C ASP A 104 -13.28 21.09 2.91
N TRP A 105 -12.12 20.76 3.47
CA TRP A 105 -11.29 19.63 3.01
C TRP A 105 -11.99 18.27 3.09
N ARG A 106 -13.00 18.14 3.95
CA ARG A 106 -13.81 16.93 4.11
C ARG A 106 -14.70 16.63 2.89
N ASP A 107 -14.86 17.59 1.99
CA ASP A 107 -15.57 17.43 0.70
C ASP A 107 -14.67 17.00 -0.45
N GLN A 108 -13.35 17.03 -0.25
CA GLN A 108 -12.41 16.86 -1.33
C GLN A 108 -12.15 15.38 -1.64
N ILE A 109 -11.85 15.14 -2.92
CA ILE A 109 -11.36 13.87 -3.43
C ILE A 109 -9.99 14.16 -4.03
N VAL A 110 -8.94 13.63 -3.42
CA VAL A 110 -7.56 13.85 -3.83
C VAL A 110 -7.19 12.84 -4.91
N TYR A 111 -6.60 13.31 -6.00
CA TYR A 111 -5.88 12.48 -6.95
C TYR A 111 -4.39 12.76 -6.77
N PHE A 112 -3.59 11.73 -6.53
CA PHE A 112 -2.18 11.84 -6.20
C PHE A 112 -1.30 11.38 -7.37
N VAL A 113 -0.45 12.28 -7.88
CA VAL A 113 0.46 12.04 -9.00
C VAL A 113 1.93 12.06 -8.56
N MET A 114 2.72 11.15 -9.12
CA MET A 114 4.17 11.28 -9.17
C MET A 114 4.51 11.96 -10.50
N ILE A 115 5.11 13.16 -10.46
CA ILE A 115 5.22 14.03 -11.64
C ILE A 115 5.90 13.30 -12.81
N ASP A 116 7.11 12.76 -12.57
CA ASP A 116 7.92 12.01 -13.54
C ASP A 116 7.21 10.80 -14.20
N ARG A 117 6.25 10.20 -13.50
CA ARG A 117 5.56 8.99 -13.97
C ARG A 117 4.16 9.28 -14.51
N PHE A 118 3.67 10.51 -14.40
CA PHE A 118 2.31 10.83 -14.80
C PHE A 118 2.17 11.09 -16.31
N ASN A 119 2.79 12.13 -16.86
CA ASN A 119 2.64 12.44 -18.28
C ASN A 119 3.79 13.31 -18.81
N ASP A 120 4.39 12.94 -19.94
CA ASP A 120 5.34 13.77 -20.67
C ASP A 120 4.59 14.90 -21.40
N GLY A 121 4.91 16.13 -21.00
CA GLY A 121 4.41 17.37 -21.59
C GLY A 121 5.41 17.95 -22.58
N ASP A 122 6.67 18.03 -22.18
CA ASP A 122 7.74 18.71 -22.88
C ASP A 122 9.04 17.92 -22.82
N ALA A 123 9.13 16.89 -23.66
CA ALA A 123 10.33 16.09 -23.90
C ALA A 123 11.65 16.87 -24.18
N SER A 124 11.65 18.20 -24.28
CA SER A 124 12.87 19.01 -24.29
C SER A 124 13.52 19.21 -22.90
N ASN A 125 12.81 18.88 -21.81
CA ASN A 125 13.32 18.94 -20.42
C ASN A 125 13.71 17.55 -19.85
N ASN A 126 13.42 16.46 -20.57
CA ASN A 126 13.59 15.08 -20.10
C ASN A 126 15.03 14.68 -19.75
N ASP A 127 16.02 15.12 -20.54
CA ASP A 127 17.43 14.75 -20.43
C ASP A 127 18.28 16.02 -20.30
N GLN A 128 18.84 16.23 -19.11
CA GLN A 128 19.74 17.32 -18.76
C GLN A 128 21.20 17.02 -19.14
N GLY A 129 21.47 15.84 -19.70
CA GLY A 129 22.75 15.46 -20.29
C GLY A 129 23.78 14.89 -19.30
N THR A 130 23.35 14.45 -18.11
CA THR A 130 24.25 13.87 -17.09
C THR A 130 24.12 12.35 -16.94
N GLY A 131 23.13 11.74 -17.60
CA GLY A 131 22.86 10.30 -17.60
C GLY A 131 21.77 9.86 -16.62
N GLU A 132 21.05 10.82 -16.03
CA GLU A 132 19.94 10.70 -15.09
C GLU A 132 18.61 10.24 -15.71
N TYR A 133 18.48 10.36 -17.03
CA TYR A 133 17.30 9.97 -17.82
C TYR A 133 17.48 8.63 -18.54
N ASP A 134 16.56 7.69 -18.31
CA ASP A 134 16.31 6.52 -19.17
C ASP A 134 14.94 5.95 -18.79
N PRO A 135 13.89 6.08 -19.63
CA PRO A 135 12.55 5.58 -19.30
C PRO A 135 12.47 4.05 -19.28
N ASN A 136 13.56 3.31 -19.50
CA ASN A 136 13.62 1.85 -19.34
C ASN A 136 14.22 1.43 -17.98
N ASP A 137 14.77 2.36 -17.20
CA ASP A 137 15.44 2.11 -15.93
C ASP A 137 14.57 2.61 -14.75
N PRO A 138 14.18 1.75 -13.78
CA PRO A 138 13.36 2.18 -12.63
C PRO A 138 13.99 3.30 -11.82
N ALA A 139 15.33 3.37 -11.80
CA ALA A 139 16.12 4.27 -10.99
C ALA A 139 16.23 5.69 -11.58
N LYS A 140 15.67 5.94 -12.77
CA LYS A 140 15.90 7.15 -13.55
C LYS A 140 14.61 7.93 -13.86
N PHE A 141 14.80 9.15 -14.34
CA PHE A 141 13.72 9.96 -14.87
C PHE A 141 13.10 9.28 -16.10
N SER A 142 11.77 9.29 -16.15
CA SER A 142 10.94 8.85 -17.27
C SER A 142 10.47 9.99 -18.17
N GLY A 143 10.50 11.25 -17.68
CA GLY A 143 10.17 12.45 -18.46
C GLY A 143 8.76 13.00 -18.24
N GLY A 144 8.12 12.71 -17.09
CA GLY A 144 6.85 13.32 -16.74
C GLY A 144 7.02 14.70 -16.08
N ASP A 145 6.17 15.66 -16.44
CA ASP A 145 6.38 17.08 -16.08
C ASP A 145 5.07 17.86 -15.79
N LEU A 146 5.20 19.12 -15.38
CA LEU A 146 4.06 19.99 -15.06
C LEU A 146 3.17 20.33 -16.27
N ALA A 147 3.73 20.45 -17.48
CA ALA A 147 2.96 20.66 -18.69
C ALA A 147 2.14 19.40 -19.06
N GLY A 148 2.68 18.21 -18.79
CA GLY A 148 2.00 16.93 -18.90
C GLY A 148 0.87 16.78 -17.89
N VAL A 149 1.09 17.17 -16.64
CA VAL A 149 0.03 17.27 -15.61
C VAL A 149 -1.07 18.25 -16.05
N ILE A 150 -0.70 19.44 -16.54
CA ILE A 150 -1.65 20.44 -17.07
C ILE A 150 -2.53 19.87 -18.18
N ARG A 151 -1.97 19.09 -19.11
CA ARG A 151 -2.74 18.44 -20.20
C ARG A 151 -3.82 17.48 -19.70
N GLN A 152 -3.68 16.94 -18.49
CA GLN A 152 -4.57 15.90 -17.94
C GLN A 152 -5.50 16.40 -16.82
N ILE A 153 -5.56 17.70 -16.51
CA ILE A 153 -6.53 18.26 -15.54
C ILE A 153 -7.96 17.81 -15.85
N ASP A 154 -8.36 17.86 -17.12
CA ASP A 154 -9.69 17.42 -17.57
C ASP A 154 -9.93 15.91 -17.41
N TYR A 155 -8.88 15.10 -17.40
CA TYR A 155 -8.95 13.66 -17.13
C TYR A 155 -9.15 13.41 -15.63
N ILE A 156 -8.39 14.11 -14.79
CA ILE A 156 -8.46 14.05 -13.32
C ILE A 156 -9.83 14.55 -12.83
N LYS A 157 -10.26 15.73 -13.28
CA LYS A 157 -11.60 16.26 -12.99
C LYS A 157 -12.71 15.37 -13.53
N GLY A 158 -12.51 14.80 -14.71
CA GLY A 158 -13.44 13.86 -15.33
C GLY A 158 -13.73 12.65 -14.45
N LEU A 159 -12.74 12.15 -13.70
CA LEU A 159 -12.90 11.06 -12.73
C LEU A 159 -13.80 11.46 -11.55
N GLY A 160 -13.89 12.75 -11.27
CA GLY A 160 -14.60 13.33 -10.14
C GLY A 160 -13.69 13.83 -9.02
N ALA A 161 -12.36 13.78 -9.19
CA ALA A 161 -11.42 14.38 -8.26
C ALA A 161 -11.62 15.91 -8.16
N THR A 162 -11.27 16.48 -7.00
CA THR A 162 -11.39 17.92 -6.73
C THR A 162 -10.14 18.53 -6.10
N ALA A 163 -9.15 17.71 -5.75
CA ALA A 163 -7.82 18.18 -5.36
C ALA A 163 -6.76 17.34 -6.08
N LEU A 164 -5.65 17.98 -6.42
CA LEU A 164 -4.46 17.35 -6.98
C LEU A 164 -3.34 17.41 -5.93
N TRP A 165 -2.89 16.25 -5.47
CA TRP A 165 -1.60 16.12 -4.76
C TRP A 165 -0.55 15.70 -5.77
N MET A 166 0.62 16.32 -5.73
CA MET A 166 1.79 15.90 -6.48
C MET A 166 3.00 15.76 -5.56
N THR A 167 3.90 14.82 -5.88
CA THR A 167 5.25 14.75 -5.31
C THR A 167 5.99 16.09 -5.39
N PRO A 168 7.02 16.37 -4.58
CA PRO A 168 7.57 17.72 -4.50
C PRO A 168 8.17 18.15 -5.85
N PRO A 169 7.76 19.29 -6.42
CA PRO A 169 8.25 19.79 -7.71
C PRO A 169 9.56 20.59 -7.58
N VAL A 170 10.15 20.63 -6.39
CA VAL A 170 11.32 21.46 -6.06
C VAL A 170 12.58 20.92 -6.74
N ALA A 171 13.65 21.69 -6.86
CA ALA A 171 14.88 21.20 -7.47
C ALA A 171 15.58 20.14 -6.59
N ASN A 172 16.00 19.03 -7.19
CA ASN A 172 16.58 17.86 -6.52
C ASN A 172 18.04 17.58 -6.89
N GLN A 173 18.68 16.75 -6.09
CA GLN A 173 19.71 15.81 -6.55
C GLN A 173 19.11 14.89 -7.62
N TRP A 174 19.48 15.09 -8.88
CA TRP A 174 19.00 14.28 -10.01
C TRP A 174 19.54 12.86 -9.99
N TRP A 175 20.81 12.70 -9.59
CA TRP A 175 21.48 11.40 -9.54
C TRP A 175 22.41 11.33 -8.34
N ASP A 176 22.19 10.33 -7.50
CA ASP A 176 23.15 9.88 -6.50
C ASP A 176 24.00 8.76 -7.11
N GLY A 177 25.22 9.10 -7.52
CA GLY A 177 26.16 8.12 -8.03
C GLY A 177 26.60 7.10 -7.00
N MET A 178 26.58 7.38 -5.69
CA MET A 178 27.00 6.41 -4.68
C MET A 178 26.10 5.16 -4.66
N ILE A 179 24.78 5.34 -4.75
CA ILE A 179 23.78 4.25 -4.76
C ILE A 179 23.23 3.92 -6.16
N GLN A 180 23.58 4.75 -7.15
CA GLN A 180 23.14 4.75 -8.55
C GLN A 180 21.62 4.76 -8.67
N TYR A 181 21.01 5.77 -8.08
CA TYR A 181 19.58 6.03 -8.12
C TYR A 181 19.31 7.53 -8.28
N GLY A 182 18.19 7.89 -8.90
CA GLY A 182 17.87 9.27 -9.25
C GLY A 182 16.69 9.85 -8.49
N GLY A 183 16.73 11.16 -8.23
CA GLY A 183 15.73 11.89 -7.46
C GLY A 183 14.41 12.18 -8.19
N TYR A 184 14.04 11.38 -9.19
CA TYR A 184 12.83 11.56 -10.03
C TYR A 184 11.51 11.63 -9.24
N HIS A 185 11.53 11.12 -8.01
CA HIS A 185 10.41 11.11 -7.08
C HIS A 185 10.24 12.43 -6.30
N GLY A 186 11.20 13.36 -6.38
CA GLY A 186 11.09 14.73 -5.83
C GLY A 186 11.46 14.91 -4.35
N TYR A 187 11.95 13.88 -3.67
CA TYR A 187 12.21 13.91 -2.21
C TYR A 187 13.66 14.24 -1.83
N TRP A 188 14.54 14.55 -2.79
CA TRP A 188 15.97 14.78 -2.55
C TRP A 188 16.32 16.24 -2.84
N ALA A 189 15.62 17.16 -2.17
CA ALA A 189 15.73 18.58 -2.43
C ALA A 189 17.18 19.08 -2.32
N GLU A 190 17.65 19.79 -3.35
CA GLU A 190 18.86 20.62 -3.29
C GLU A 190 18.47 22.10 -3.07
N ASN A 191 17.27 22.49 -3.51
CA ASN A 191 16.72 23.83 -3.32
C ASN A 191 15.19 23.81 -3.20
N PHE A 192 14.67 24.01 -1.99
CA PHE A 192 13.23 23.98 -1.69
C PHE A 192 12.43 25.14 -2.31
N LYS A 193 13.06 26.11 -2.98
CA LYS A 193 12.40 27.28 -3.59
C LYS A 193 12.59 27.39 -5.12
N ALA A 194 13.39 26.52 -5.71
CA ALA A 194 13.49 26.36 -7.17
C ALA A 194 12.56 25.23 -7.65
N ILE A 195 12.18 25.23 -8.92
CA ILE A 195 11.52 24.07 -9.58
C ILE A 195 12.61 23.19 -10.20
N ASP A 196 12.42 21.87 -10.20
CA ASP A 196 13.34 20.96 -10.90
C ASP A 196 13.31 21.20 -12.42
N ALA A 197 14.49 21.20 -13.04
CA ALA A 197 14.64 21.41 -14.48
C ALA A 197 13.85 20.39 -15.32
N HIS A 198 13.68 19.16 -14.82
CA HIS A 198 12.88 18.11 -15.48
C HIS A 198 11.37 18.36 -15.40
N PHE A 199 10.89 19.12 -14.41
CA PHE A 199 9.45 19.31 -14.20
C PHE A 199 8.91 20.59 -14.86
N GLY A 200 9.78 21.54 -15.23
CA GLY A 200 9.43 22.77 -15.95
C GLY A 200 9.97 24.02 -15.27
N GLN A 201 9.16 25.09 -15.24
CA GLN A 201 9.51 26.37 -14.63
C GLN A 201 8.46 26.83 -13.61
N LEU A 202 8.80 27.84 -12.81
CA LEU A 202 7.87 28.45 -11.84
C LEU A 202 6.55 28.90 -12.49
N GLN A 203 6.62 29.40 -13.73
CA GLN A 203 5.46 29.85 -14.49
C GLN A 203 4.52 28.70 -14.85
N ASP A 204 5.04 27.49 -15.10
CA ASP A 204 4.22 26.30 -15.34
C ASP A 204 3.50 25.88 -14.06
N TYR A 205 4.17 25.96 -12.91
CA TYR A 205 3.53 25.62 -11.63
C TYR A 205 2.46 26.65 -11.22
N GLN A 206 2.74 27.95 -11.41
CA GLN A 206 1.72 29.02 -11.31
C GLN A 206 0.55 28.78 -12.28
N ARG A 207 0.84 28.35 -13.50
CA ARG A 207 -0.19 28.05 -14.52
C ARG A 207 -1.05 26.86 -14.13
N LEU A 208 -0.47 25.82 -13.54
CA LEU A 208 -1.19 24.65 -13.03
C LEU A 208 -2.16 25.06 -11.91
N ALA A 209 -1.70 25.81 -10.91
CA ALA A 209 -2.56 26.33 -9.83
C ALA A 209 -3.73 27.16 -10.40
N GLU A 210 -3.44 28.14 -11.27
CA GLU A 210 -4.48 28.97 -11.89
C GLU A 210 -5.48 28.18 -12.75
N LEU A 211 -5.05 27.07 -13.38
CA LEU A 211 -5.95 26.19 -14.13
C LEU A 211 -6.81 25.32 -13.23
N LEU A 212 -6.27 24.78 -12.14
CA LEU A 212 -7.02 24.02 -11.14
C LEU A 212 -8.09 24.90 -10.49
N HIS A 213 -7.74 26.11 -10.02
CA HIS A 213 -8.69 27.01 -9.38
C HIS A 213 -9.82 27.46 -10.32
N ARG A 214 -9.52 27.71 -11.61
CA ARG A 214 -10.54 27.98 -12.65
C ARG A 214 -11.49 26.82 -12.90
N GLN A 215 -11.16 25.63 -12.41
CA GLN A 215 -11.91 24.40 -12.53
C GLN A 215 -12.51 23.93 -11.18
N ASP A 216 -12.54 24.78 -10.14
CA ASP A 216 -12.97 24.43 -8.78
C ASP A 216 -12.18 23.24 -8.19
N MET A 217 -10.89 23.17 -8.52
CA MET A 217 -9.95 22.19 -8.00
C MET A 217 -8.83 22.86 -7.20
N TYR A 218 -8.29 22.13 -6.23
CA TYR A 218 -7.28 22.61 -5.28
C TYR A 218 -5.93 21.92 -5.47
N LEU A 219 -4.85 22.61 -5.11
CA LEU A 219 -3.48 22.14 -5.26
C LEU A 219 -2.85 21.81 -3.90
N ILE A 220 -2.50 20.54 -3.70
CA ILE A 220 -1.75 20.05 -2.54
C ILE A 220 -0.29 19.86 -2.97
N HIS A 221 0.61 20.58 -2.32
CA HIS A 221 2.05 20.49 -2.54
C HIS A 221 2.67 19.60 -1.48
N ASP A 222 3.59 18.73 -1.87
CA ASP A 222 4.30 17.84 -0.95
C ASP A 222 5.54 18.55 -0.39
N VAL A 223 5.75 18.49 0.92
CA VAL A 223 6.80 19.24 1.63
C VAL A 223 7.70 18.30 2.42
N VAL A 224 9.01 18.44 2.22
CA VAL A 224 10.03 17.72 2.99
C VAL A 224 10.60 18.67 4.04
N VAL A 225 10.37 18.36 5.31
CA VAL A 225 10.89 19.14 6.44
C VAL A 225 12.07 18.46 7.15
N ASN A 226 12.29 17.18 6.87
CA ASN A 226 13.26 16.35 7.57
C ASN A 226 14.67 16.45 6.98
N HIS A 227 14.82 16.40 5.65
CA HIS A 227 16.11 16.16 5.01
C HIS A 227 16.28 16.92 3.68
N THR A 228 17.51 16.98 3.18
CA THR A 228 17.82 17.27 1.77
C THR A 228 18.16 15.96 1.02
N GLY A 229 18.69 16.03 -0.20
CA GLY A 229 19.33 14.86 -0.84
C GLY A 229 20.52 14.29 -0.05
N ASN A 230 21.09 13.18 -0.54
CA ASN A 230 22.30 12.55 0.00
C ASN A 230 23.55 13.30 -0.50
N PHE A 231 24.10 14.21 0.29
CA PHE A 231 25.32 14.94 -0.02
C PHE A 231 26.48 14.61 0.93
N PHE A 232 26.25 13.94 2.07
CA PHE A 232 27.32 13.38 2.90
C PHE A 232 26.96 12.05 3.58
N ASP A 233 27.98 11.29 3.97
CA ASP A 233 27.84 10.04 4.73
C ASP A 233 29.12 9.71 5.55
N TYR A 234 29.12 8.60 6.28
CA TYR A 234 30.17 8.14 7.19
C TYR A 234 30.72 6.74 6.81
N ASN A 235 32.03 6.64 6.56
CA ASN A 235 32.70 5.40 6.14
C ASN A 235 33.50 4.68 7.25
N GLY A 236 32.91 4.50 8.43
CA GLY A 236 33.55 3.77 9.52
C GLY A 236 32.75 3.79 10.82
N THR A 237 33.43 3.54 11.94
CA THR A 237 32.80 3.65 13.27
C THR A 237 32.55 5.12 13.58
N TYR A 238 31.29 5.49 13.77
CA TYR A 238 30.90 6.83 14.20
C TYR A 238 31.31 7.09 15.66
N ASP A 239 31.88 8.27 15.92
CA ASP A 239 32.18 8.78 17.26
C ASP A 239 31.49 10.14 17.43
N ALA A 240 30.48 10.21 18.29
CA ALA A 240 29.75 11.43 18.59
C ALA A 240 30.61 12.51 19.28
N ALA A 241 31.78 12.16 19.85
CA ALA A 241 32.72 13.13 20.40
C ALA A 241 33.60 13.80 19.32
N ASP A 242 33.75 13.15 18.15
CA ASP A 242 34.44 13.71 16.98
C ASP A 242 33.73 13.30 15.68
N PRO A 243 32.56 13.89 15.38
CA PRO A 243 31.77 13.59 14.19
C PRO A 243 32.44 14.03 12.87
N THR A 244 33.72 14.45 12.90
CA THR A 244 34.54 14.65 11.69
C THR A 244 35.23 13.38 11.23
N GLN A 245 35.37 12.38 12.10
CA GLN A 245 35.97 11.10 11.74
C GLN A 245 35.04 10.33 10.80
N HIS A 246 35.64 9.71 9.79
CA HIS A 246 34.94 8.93 8.74
C HIS A 246 33.92 9.70 7.88
N PHE A 247 33.66 10.98 8.14
CA PHE A 247 32.84 11.85 7.31
C PHE A 247 33.43 12.02 5.90
N PHE A 248 32.58 11.90 4.88
CA PHE A 248 32.91 12.22 3.50
C PHE A 248 31.71 12.83 2.75
N ILE A 249 32.02 13.63 1.72
CA ILE A 249 31.02 14.24 0.83
C ILE A 249 30.73 13.25 -0.31
N ASN A 250 29.47 13.20 -0.74
CA ASN A 250 29.05 12.51 -1.95
C ASN A 250 29.54 13.27 -3.20
N ASP A 251 30.80 13.02 -3.57
CA ASP A 251 31.44 13.59 -4.74
C ASP A 251 30.82 13.13 -6.07
N ASP A 252 29.96 12.11 -6.05
CA ASP A 252 29.27 11.53 -7.20
C ASP A 252 27.80 12.00 -7.33
N SER A 253 27.39 12.97 -6.49
CA SER A 253 26.10 13.65 -6.58
C SER A 253 26.02 14.63 -7.76
N THR A 254 24.87 14.65 -8.44
CA THR A 254 24.57 15.48 -9.62
C THR A 254 23.15 16.07 -9.46
N PRO A 255 22.89 17.35 -9.80
CA PRO A 255 23.75 18.30 -10.50
C PRO A 255 24.76 19.04 -9.59
N VAL A 256 24.58 18.95 -8.28
CA VAL A 256 25.34 19.69 -7.27
C VAL A 256 25.87 18.76 -6.19
N LYS A 257 26.93 19.18 -5.49
CA LYS A 257 27.61 18.38 -4.44
C LYS A 257 27.18 18.74 -3.02
N ALA A 258 26.29 19.71 -2.88
CA ALA A 258 25.66 20.17 -1.66
C ALA A 258 24.40 20.97 -2.07
N PRO A 259 23.41 21.14 -1.19
CA PRO A 259 22.23 21.97 -1.46
C PRO A 259 22.63 23.41 -1.83
N THR A 260 21.97 24.04 -2.81
CA THR A 260 22.30 25.43 -3.18
C THR A 260 21.61 26.49 -2.33
N GLN A 261 20.53 26.14 -1.64
CA GLN A 261 19.74 27.10 -0.87
C GLN A 261 20.38 27.43 0.50
N PRO A 262 20.51 28.71 0.89
CA PRO A 262 20.83 29.08 2.27
C PRO A 262 19.65 28.83 3.24
N PRO A 263 19.90 28.31 4.46
CA PRO A 263 21.19 27.98 5.05
C PRO A 263 21.69 26.56 4.68
N PHE A 264 20.87 25.73 4.04
CA PHE A 264 21.13 24.31 3.72
C PHE A 264 22.46 24.05 2.99
N HIS A 265 22.98 25.02 2.22
CA HIS A 265 24.35 24.95 1.65
C HIS A 265 25.50 24.76 2.66
N LEU A 266 25.28 24.92 3.98
CA LEU A 266 26.29 24.74 5.02
C LEU A 266 26.45 23.26 5.39
N ASN A 267 26.78 22.45 4.38
CA ASN A 267 26.70 20.99 4.37
C ASN A 267 28.10 20.32 4.35
N ASP A 268 28.99 20.73 5.26
CA ASP A 268 30.31 20.05 5.42
C ASP A 268 30.84 20.27 6.85
N ILE A 269 30.74 19.25 7.70
CA ILE A 269 31.17 19.34 9.10
C ILE A 269 32.65 19.71 9.27
N ARG A 270 33.48 19.45 8.26
CA ARG A 270 34.92 19.76 8.29
C ARG A 270 35.16 21.27 8.21
N ASN A 271 34.23 22.03 7.64
CA ASN A 271 34.22 23.49 7.72
C ASN A 271 33.76 23.94 9.13
N PRO A 272 34.58 24.68 9.91
CA PRO A 272 34.19 25.19 11.22
C PRO A 272 32.93 26.05 11.20
N GLU A 273 32.69 26.84 10.14
CA GLU A 273 31.50 27.70 10.03
C GLU A 273 30.22 26.89 9.86
N HIS A 274 30.26 25.81 9.08
CA HIS A 274 29.11 24.92 8.88
C HIS A 274 28.79 24.13 10.17
N ARG A 275 29.85 23.69 10.87
CA ARG A 275 29.72 22.99 12.15
C ARG A 275 29.10 23.87 13.23
N GLU A 276 29.57 25.11 13.36
CA GLU A 276 29.01 26.10 14.30
C GLU A 276 27.57 26.49 13.93
N ALA A 277 27.25 26.58 12.64
CA ALA A 277 25.90 26.87 12.17
C ALA A 277 24.89 25.76 12.51
N GLY A 278 25.34 24.51 12.67
CA GLY A 278 24.53 23.40 13.18
C GLY A 278 23.26 23.11 12.38
N ILE A 279 23.32 23.25 11.05
CA ILE A 279 22.17 23.12 10.13
C ILE A 279 21.70 21.67 9.97
N TYR A 280 22.63 20.72 10.09
CA TYR A 280 22.39 19.29 9.98
C TYR A 280 22.66 18.58 11.31
N HIS A 281 22.01 17.45 11.51
CA HIS A 281 22.51 16.43 12.43
C HIS A 281 23.68 15.70 11.76
N TRP A 282 24.86 15.77 12.38
CA TRP A 282 26.09 15.16 11.87
C TRP A 282 26.23 13.74 12.40
N THR A 283 25.35 12.87 11.92
CA THR A 283 25.06 11.52 12.43
C THR A 283 24.95 10.55 11.26
N PRO A 284 25.26 9.26 11.42
CA PRO A 284 25.11 8.27 10.36
C PRO A 284 23.64 7.83 10.23
N ILE A 285 23.38 6.86 9.34
CA ILE A 285 22.02 6.35 9.09
C ILE A 285 21.39 5.66 10.31
N ILE A 286 20.08 5.81 10.49
CA ILE A 286 19.28 5.10 11.51
C ILE A 286 19.51 3.59 11.40
N ARG A 287 19.86 2.95 12.53
CA ARG A 287 20.01 1.48 12.63
C ARG A 287 18.97 0.84 13.56
N ASP A 288 18.40 1.60 14.49
CA ASP A 288 17.29 1.16 15.34
C ASP A 288 16.18 2.23 15.35
N PHE A 289 15.09 1.97 14.63
CA PHE A 289 13.88 2.82 14.62
C PHE A 289 13.09 2.78 15.95
N GLY A 290 13.49 1.92 16.90
CA GLY A 290 12.99 1.94 18.28
C GLY A 290 13.75 2.89 19.21
N ASP A 291 14.92 3.36 18.80
CA ASP A 291 15.71 4.38 19.52
C ASP A 291 15.25 5.78 19.10
N ILE A 292 14.71 6.54 20.05
CA ILE A 292 14.14 7.87 19.76
C ILE A 292 15.20 8.88 19.33
N GLU A 293 16.45 8.74 19.79
CA GLU A 293 17.54 9.63 19.37
C GLU A 293 17.95 9.37 17.93
N GLN A 294 17.92 8.10 17.50
CA GLN A 294 18.13 7.77 16.09
C GLN A 294 16.92 8.20 15.25
N GLU A 295 15.70 7.84 15.65
CA GLU A 295 14.49 8.18 14.89
C GLU A 295 14.32 9.69 14.68
N LYS A 296 14.90 10.55 15.52
CA LYS A 296 14.71 12.02 15.45
C LYS A 296 15.92 12.81 14.97
N ASN A 297 17.13 12.26 15.11
CA ASN A 297 18.37 13.02 14.95
C ASN A 297 19.42 12.29 14.08
N TRP A 298 19.05 11.22 13.36
CA TRP A 298 19.96 10.43 12.50
C TRP A 298 19.42 10.32 11.07
N GLN A 299 20.31 10.14 10.10
CA GLN A 299 19.94 10.12 8.68
C GLN A 299 18.89 9.02 8.38
N LEU A 300 17.74 9.42 7.85
CA LEU A 300 16.76 8.49 7.32
C LEU A 300 17.30 7.93 6.00
N SER A 301 17.71 6.65 6.01
CA SER A 301 18.61 6.14 4.97
C SER A 301 19.85 7.04 4.87
N ASN A 302 20.32 7.42 3.69
CA ASN A 302 21.50 8.28 3.52
C ASN A 302 21.13 9.77 3.30
N LEU A 303 19.93 10.19 3.71
CA LEU A 303 19.45 11.54 3.45
C LEU A 303 19.94 12.51 4.53
N ASP A 304 20.53 13.63 4.11
CA ASP A 304 21.15 14.60 5.00
C ASP A 304 20.11 15.22 5.96
N ASP A 305 20.18 14.84 7.23
CA ASP A 305 19.15 15.13 8.22
C ASP A 305 19.24 16.56 8.77
N LEU A 306 18.17 17.33 8.62
CA LEU A 306 18.11 18.74 9.04
C LEU A 306 17.90 18.83 10.54
N ASN A 307 18.72 19.64 11.21
CA ASN A 307 18.52 19.98 12.61
C ASN A 307 17.29 20.89 12.75
N THR A 308 16.12 20.27 12.84
CA THR A 308 14.83 20.96 12.95
C THR A 308 14.64 21.66 14.30
N ASP A 309 15.50 21.47 15.29
CA ASP A 309 15.53 22.28 16.52
C ASP A 309 16.28 23.61 16.35
N ASN A 310 17.14 23.73 15.33
CA ASN A 310 17.84 24.96 15.03
C ASN A 310 16.87 26.05 14.55
N PRO A 311 16.79 27.23 15.22
CA PRO A 311 15.85 28.29 14.85
C PRO A 311 16.12 28.88 13.46
N VAL A 312 17.35 28.76 12.93
CA VAL A 312 17.70 29.19 11.57
C VAL A 312 17.10 28.22 10.53
N VAL A 313 17.16 26.90 10.79
CA VAL A 313 16.52 25.86 9.97
C VAL A 313 15.00 26.04 9.99
N ARG A 314 14.39 26.19 11.17
CA ARG A 314 12.94 26.45 11.29
C ARG A 314 12.51 27.70 10.49
N ARG A 315 13.25 28.82 10.60
CA ARG A 315 13.01 30.05 9.83
C ARG A 315 13.08 29.80 8.32
N ALA A 316 14.10 29.08 7.85
CA ALA A 316 14.29 28.79 6.43
C ALA A 316 13.20 27.87 5.85
N LEU A 317 12.77 26.84 6.58
CA LEU A 317 11.67 25.96 6.17
C LEU A 317 10.34 26.74 6.07
N ARG A 318 10.03 27.60 7.06
CA ARG A 318 8.82 28.46 7.02
C ARG A 318 8.84 29.44 5.84
N ASP A 319 9.97 30.07 5.54
CA ASP A 319 10.08 30.93 4.35
C ASP A 319 9.93 30.14 3.04
N SER A 320 10.55 28.95 2.95
CA SER A 320 10.51 28.10 1.75
C SER A 320 9.10 27.64 1.42
N TYR A 321 8.35 27.16 2.41
CA TYR A 321 6.99 26.70 2.19
C TYR A 321 5.98 27.85 2.16
N GLY A 322 6.22 28.95 2.89
CA GLY A 322 5.49 30.20 2.71
C GLY A 322 5.62 30.79 1.31
N TYR A 323 6.77 30.61 0.64
CA TYR A 323 7.00 31.06 -0.74
C TYR A 323 6.06 30.38 -1.74
N TRP A 324 5.83 29.07 -1.65
CA TRP A 324 4.89 28.38 -2.54
C TRP A 324 3.42 28.83 -2.38
N ILE A 325 3.01 29.19 -1.16
CA ILE A 325 1.68 29.78 -0.88
C ILE A 325 1.57 31.17 -1.54
N LYS A 326 2.63 31.98 -1.47
CA LYS A 326 2.66 33.36 -1.98
C LYS A 326 2.82 33.44 -3.51
N GLU A 327 3.72 32.66 -4.10
CA GLU A 327 4.07 32.79 -5.52
C GLU A 327 3.22 31.93 -6.45
N VAL A 328 2.86 30.72 -6.01
CA VAL A 328 2.08 29.75 -6.80
C VAL A 328 0.62 29.72 -6.38
N GLY A 329 0.34 29.86 -5.09
CA GLY A 329 -1.02 29.76 -4.55
C GLY A 329 -1.44 28.31 -4.33
N VAL A 330 -0.58 27.49 -3.75
CA VAL A 330 -0.94 26.16 -3.23
C VAL A 330 -1.97 26.28 -2.09
N ASP A 331 -2.81 25.27 -1.88
CA ASP A 331 -3.97 25.32 -0.98
C ASP A 331 -3.84 24.44 0.27
N ALA A 332 -2.94 23.44 0.22
CA ALA A 332 -2.61 22.55 1.33
C ALA A 332 -1.22 21.95 1.17
N PHE A 333 -0.71 21.35 2.25
CA PHE A 333 0.52 20.55 2.24
C PHE A 333 0.29 19.09 2.66
N ARG A 334 0.92 18.15 1.96
CA ARG A 334 1.29 16.84 2.55
C ARG A 334 2.69 17.00 3.10
N ILE A 335 2.93 16.61 4.35
CA ILE A 335 4.27 16.64 4.95
C ILE A 335 4.87 15.24 4.88
N ASP A 336 6.02 15.13 4.22
CA ASP A 336 6.83 13.93 4.16
C ASP A 336 7.45 13.58 5.51
N THR A 337 7.61 12.28 5.78
CA THR A 337 8.45 11.73 6.86
C THR A 337 8.28 12.39 8.24
N ALA A 338 7.05 12.80 8.57
CA ALA A 338 6.75 13.56 9.78
C ALA A 338 7.13 12.81 11.08
N PHE A 339 7.16 11.47 11.05
CA PHE A 339 7.65 10.64 12.15
C PHE A 339 9.12 10.83 12.51
N TYR A 340 9.93 11.43 11.64
CA TYR A 340 11.37 11.61 11.84
C TYR A 340 11.72 13.00 12.40
N VAL A 341 10.74 13.89 12.50
CA VAL A 341 10.86 15.21 13.14
C VAL A 341 10.17 15.21 14.51
N TYR A 342 10.64 16.01 15.47
CA TYR A 342 9.94 16.18 16.76
C TYR A 342 8.56 16.85 16.58
N PRO A 343 7.47 16.37 17.21
CA PRO A 343 6.12 16.94 17.06
C PRO A 343 6.03 18.46 17.32
N GLU A 344 6.86 18.97 18.24
CA GLU A 344 6.93 20.37 18.65
C GLU A 344 7.33 21.32 17.51
N PHE A 345 8.10 20.83 16.52
CA PHE A 345 8.45 21.57 15.31
C PHE A 345 7.19 22.06 14.57
N PHE A 346 6.18 21.20 14.45
CA PHE A 346 4.99 21.50 13.64
C PHE A 346 4.19 22.69 14.17
N HIS A 347 4.17 22.90 15.49
CA HIS A 347 3.54 24.09 16.07
C HIS A 347 4.21 25.39 15.60
N ASP A 348 5.54 25.45 15.62
CA ASP A 348 6.28 26.60 15.09
C ASP A 348 6.10 26.70 13.57
N PHE A 349 6.29 25.61 12.84
CA PHE A 349 6.14 25.57 11.38
C PHE A 349 4.81 26.15 10.89
N MET A 350 3.70 25.82 11.57
CA MET A 350 2.37 26.32 11.23
C MET A 350 2.08 27.73 11.78
N TYR A 351 2.45 28.02 13.02
CA TYR A 351 1.90 29.16 13.77
C TYR A 351 2.92 30.19 14.28
N SER A 352 4.20 30.10 13.89
CA SER A 352 5.22 31.10 14.28
C SER A 352 4.77 32.53 13.92
N ASP A 353 4.88 33.45 14.87
CA ASP A 353 4.56 34.88 14.69
C ASP A 353 5.79 35.72 14.30
N ASP A 354 6.86 35.06 13.86
CA ASP A 354 8.07 35.66 13.31
C ASP A 354 7.75 36.54 12.08
N PRO A 355 8.01 37.87 12.11
CA PRO A 355 7.56 38.77 11.05
C PRO A 355 8.31 38.59 9.72
N GLU A 356 9.49 37.97 9.71
CA GLU A 356 10.28 37.74 8.48
C GLU A 356 9.91 36.42 7.80
N ALA A 357 9.69 35.36 8.59
CA ALA A 357 9.25 34.05 8.11
C ALA A 357 8.13 33.50 9.01
N PRO A 358 6.90 34.02 8.89
CA PRO A 358 5.78 33.58 9.71
C PRO A 358 5.37 32.15 9.36
N GLY A 359 4.70 31.47 10.29
CA GLY A 359 4.23 30.10 10.10
C GLY A 359 3.29 29.95 8.91
N VAL A 360 3.29 28.78 8.28
CA VAL A 360 2.60 28.59 6.99
C VAL A 360 1.09 28.83 7.05
N MET A 361 0.45 28.63 8.21
CA MET A 361 -0.97 28.98 8.41
C MET A 361 -1.20 30.49 8.44
N ARG A 362 -0.23 31.28 8.95
CA ARG A 362 -0.25 32.75 8.89
C ARG A 362 -0.11 33.24 7.46
N VAL A 363 0.80 32.65 6.68
CA VAL A 363 0.99 32.98 5.26
C VAL A 363 -0.26 32.63 4.44
N ALA A 364 -0.87 31.48 4.73
CA ALA A 364 -2.15 31.09 4.13
C ALA A 364 -3.26 32.10 4.44
N GLU A 365 -3.45 32.47 5.71
CA GLU A 365 -4.45 33.46 6.12
C GLU A 365 -4.22 34.83 5.43
N GLN A 366 -2.96 35.29 5.35
CA GLN A 366 -2.57 36.51 4.63
C GLN A 366 -2.89 36.47 3.13
N THR A 367 -2.91 35.29 2.51
CA THR A 367 -3.31 35.09 1.10
C THR A 367 -4.80 34.71 0.95
N GLY A 368 -5.60 34.82 2.00
CA GLY A 368 -7.06 34.57 1.99
C GLY A 368 -7.48 33.12 2.33
N ARG A 369 -6.53 32.22 2.56
CA ARG A 369 -6.75 30.79 2.84
C ARG A 369 -6.90 30.51 4.34
N LYS A 370 -8.13 30.64 4.84
CA LYS A 370 -8.47 30.48 6.27
C LYS A 370 -8.63 29.03 6.75
N GLN A 371 -8.73 28.07 5.84
CA GLN A 371 -8.81 26.63 6.14
C GLN A 371 -7.74 25.87 5.36
N PHE A 372 -6.52 26.43 5.31
CA PHE A 372 -5.37 25.74 4.75
C PHE A 372 -5.15 24.43 5.51
N HIS A 373 -4.95 23.34 4.79
CA HIS A 373 -4.83 22.01 5.39
C HIS A 373 -3.38 21.53 5.33
N LEU A 374 -2.97 20.85 6.39
CA LEU A 374 -1.74 20.08 6.41
C LEU A 374 -2.09 18.68 6.88
N PHE A 375 -1.52 17.67 6.24
CA PHE A 375 -1.51 16.31 6.75
C PHE A 375 -0.11 15.70 6.64
N GLY A 376 0.39 15.17 7.75
CA GLY A 376 1.70 14.52 7.76
C GLY A 376 1.64 13.05 7.37
N GLU A 377 2.80 12.51 7.05
CA GLU A 377 2.98 11.11 6.73
C GLU A 377 3.89 10.45 7.78
N GLY A 378 3.48 9.28 8.26
CA GLY A 378 4.18 8.54 9.29
C GLY A 378 3.95 7.06 9.04
N PHE A 379 4.86 6.44 8.29
CA PHE A 379 4.73 5.06 7.86
C PHE A 379 4.65 4.09 9.06
N GLY A 380 3.62 3.26 9.05
CA GLY A 380 3.46 2.17 10.00
C GLY A 380 2.04 1.62 9.99
N ILE A 381 1.91 0.30 10.05
CA ILE A 381 0.60 -0.35 10.17
C ILE A 381 0.50 -1.09 11.50
N ASP A 382 -0.65 -0.91 12.15
CA ASP A 382 -1.01 -1.65 13.35
C ASP A 382 -1.38 -3.10 13.01
N ARG A 383 -1.10 -4.01 13.94
CA ARG A 383 -1.56 -5.40 13.86
C ARG A 383 -3.06 -5.53 14.17
N ALA A 384 -3.63 -6.71 13.93
CA ALA A 384 -4.99 -7.04 14.34
C ALA A 384 -5.20 -6.77 15.84
N PHE A 385 -6.20 -5.94 16.15
CA PHE A 385 -6.52 -5.47 17.51
C PHE A 385 -5.41 -4.69 18.24
N ASP A 386 -4.45 -4.11 17.51
CA ASP A 386 -3.46 -3.14 18.01
C ASP A 386 -3.74 -1.71 17.51
N ASP A 387 -3.28 -0.73 18.28
CA ASP A 387 -3.45 0.71 18.07
C ASP A 387 -2.20 1.51 18.46
N SER A 388 -1.02 0.87 18.49
CA SER A 388 0.27 1.48 18.80
C SER A 388 0.67 2.59 17.82
N VAL A 389 0.62 2.33 16.51
CA VAL A 389 0.87 3.31 15.45
C VAL A 389 -0.28 4.33 15.38
N THR A 390 -1.53 3.90 15.53
CA THR A 390 -2.69 4.81 15.60
C THR A 390 -2.51 5.88 16.70
N ARG A 391 -1.99 5.50 17.89
CA ARG A 391 -1.62 6.46 18.95
C ARG A 391 -0.40 7.31 18.59
N LYS A 392 0.64 6.73 17.96
CA LYS A 392 1.81 7.51 17.52
C LYS A 392 1.40 8.62 16.55
N ILE A 393 0.55 8.30 15.57
CA ILE A 393 -0.05 9.26 14.62
C ILE A 393 -0.78 10.39 15.36
N ASP A 394 -1.58 10.07 16.38
CA ASP A 394 -2.31 11.08 17.15
C ASP A 394 -1.39 12.04 17.93
N GLY A 395 -0.23 11.55 18.40
CA GLY A 395 0.82 12.40 19.00
C GLY A 395 1.44 13.44 18.06
N TYR A 396 1.25 13.29 16.74
CA TYR A 396 1.60 14.32 15.74
C TYR A 396 0.41 15.23 15.38
N MET A 397 -0.81 14.90 15.81
CA MET A 397 -2.00 15.73 15.64
C MET A 397 -2.25 16.64 16.86
N ARG A 398 -1.78 16.23 18.04
CA ARG A 398 -1.82 17.02 19.28
C ARG A 398 -0.71 16.57 20.24
N ASP A 399 -0.18 17.50 21.02
CA ASP A 399 0.78 17.17 22.08
C ASP A 399 0.11 16.68 23.38
N GLU A 400 0.91 16.31 24.37
CA GLU A 400 0.45 15.82 25.68
C GLU A 400 -0.45 16.81 26.45
N THR A 401 -0.39 18.11 26.11
CA THR A 401 -1.25 19.15 26.70
C THR A 401 -2.60 19.31 25.98
N GLY A 402 -2.78 18.61 24.86
CA GLY A 402 -3.92 18.75 23.95
C GLY A 402 -3.82 19.95 23.01
N ARG A 403 -2.64 20.59 22.90
CA ARG A 403 -2.41 21.67 21.93
C ARG A 403 -2.32 21.05 20.53
N LYS A 404 -3.08 21.62 19.60
CA LYS A 404 -3.17 21.10 18.23
C LYS A 404 -1.86 21.29 17.47
N LEU A 405 -1.42 20.20 16.86
CA LEU A 405 -0.34 20.11 15.89
C LEU A 405 -0.99 19.88 14.51
N LEU A 406 -0.63 18.82 13.78
CA LEU A 406 -1.09 18.61 12.42
C LEU A 406 -2.61 18.37 12.33
N PRO A 407 -3.36 19.09 11.46
CA PRO A 407 -4.80 18.90 11.28
C PRO A 407 -5.22 17.50 10.80
N GLY A 408 -4.32 16.78 10.13
CA GLY A 408 -4.53 15.43 9.62
C GLY A 408 -3.21 14.66 9.55
N MET A 409 -3.32 13.37 9.26
CA MET A 409 -2.20 12.48 8.92
C MET A 409 -2.66 11.47 7.86
N VAL A 410 -1.72 10.83 7.16
CA VAL A 410 -1.98 9.69 6.27
C VAL A 410 -2.34 8.45 7.10
N ASN A 411 -3.51 7.85 6.84
CA ASN A 411 -4.06 6.77 7.67
C ASN A 411 -3.55 5.38 7.26
N PHE A 412 -2.24 5.13 7.47
CA PHE A 412 -1.63 3.81 7.25
C PHE A 412 -2.28 2.66 8.05
N PRO A 413 -2.70 2.83 9.32
CA PRO A 413 -3.38 1.75 10.05
C PRO A 413 -4.69 1.28 9.39
N LEU A 414 -5.47 2.20 8.80
CA LEU A 414 -6.65 1.84 8.00
C LEU A 414 -6.25 1.11 6.72
N TYR A 415 -5.24 1.61 6.00
CA TYR A 415 -4.69 0.93 4.81
C TYR A 415 -4.27 -0.52 5.14
N GLY A 416 -3.51 -0.75 6.21
CA GLY A 416 -3.09 -2.10 6.61
C GLY A 416 -4.28 -3.04 6.85
N THR A 417 -5.30 -2.55 7.58
CA THR A 417 -6.51 -3.34 7.86
C THR A 417 -7.37 -3.56 6.60
N ILE A 418 -7.33 -2.65 5.61
CA ILE A 418 -7.96 -2.83 4.29
C ILE A 418 -7.31 -4.01 3.55
N GLN A 419 -5.97 -4.07 3.49
CA GLN A 419 -5.24 -5.18 2.86
C GLN A 419 -5.59 -6.51 3.53
N ASP A 420 -5.59 -6.54 4.87
CA ASP A 420 -5.91 -7.73 5.65
C ASP A 420 -7.34 -8.25 5.40
N VAL A 421 -8.34 -7.36 5.40
CA VAL A 421 -9.75 -7.78 5.31
C VAL A 421 -10.22 -8.04 3.87
N PHE A 422 -9.79 -7.24 2.89
CA PHE A 422 -10.30 -7.35 1.50
C PHE A 422 -9.44 -8.23 0.59
N ILE A 423 -8.14 -8.38 0.86
CA ILE A 423 -7.25 -9.28 0.13
C ILE A 423 -7.02 -10.57 0.92
N ARG A 424 -6.53 -10.48 2.15
CA ARG A 424 -6.10 -11.65 2.94
C ARG A 424 -7.26 -12.39 3.63
N GLY A 425 -8.48 -11.88 3.50
CA GLY A 425 -9.70 -12.53 4.00
C GLY A 425 -9.77 -12.61 5.53
N ARG A 426 -9.20 -11.63 6.23
CA ARG A 426 -9.22 -11.57 7.70
C ARG A 426 -10.62 -11.24 8.25
N PRO A 427 -10.92 -11.56 9.53
CA PRO A 427 -12.22 -11.30 10.13
C PRO A 427 -12.63 -9.83 10.07
N THR A 428 -13.90 -9.54 9.76
CA THR A 428 -14.37 -8.14 9.65
C THR A 428 -14.49 -7.45 11.01
N SER A 429 -14.36 -8.18 12.11
CA SER A 429 -14.13 -7.61 13.45
C SER A 429 -12.82 -6.83 13.55
N GLU A 430 -11.78 -7.18 12.78
CA GLU A 430 -10.53 -6.40 12.71
C GLU A 430 -10.80 -5.00 12.11
N MET A 431 -11.67 -4.93 11.09
CA MET A 431 -12.13 -3.65 10.52
C MET A 431 -13.07 -2.87 11.45
N ARG A 432 -13.95 -3.54 12.21
CA ARG A 432 -14.71 -2.87 13.29
C ARG A 432 -13.74 -2.18 14.25
N TYR A 433 -12.77 -2.93 14.77
CA TYR A 433 -11.81 -2.42 15.74
C TYR A 433 -11.04 -1.22 15.17
N ARG A 434 -10.58 -1.30 13.91
CA ARG A 434 -9.89 -0.19 13.24
C ARG A 434 -10.75 1.07 13.14
N ILE A 435 -12.01 0.94 12.70
CA ILE A 435 -12.94 2.07 12.58
C ILE A 435 -13.26 2.69 13.94
N GLU A 436 -13.54 1.87 14.96
CA GLU A 436 -13.85 2.36 16.31
C GLU A 436 -12.64 3.02 16.96
N THR A 437 -11.45 2.44 16.80
CA THR A 437 -10.19 3.00 17.32
C THR A 437 -9.82 4.30 16.61
N MET A 438 -9.84 4.36 15.27
CA MET A 438 -9.46 5.59 14.55
C MET A 438 -10.41 6.76 14.87
N MET A 439 -11.70 6.49 15.06
CA MET A 439 -12.69 7.51 15.45
C MET A 439 -12.57 7.97 16.91
N LYS A 440 -11.99 7.13 17.78
CA LYS A 440 -11.76 7.44 19.19
C LYS A 440 -10.41 8.11 19.43
N ALA A 441 -9.38 7.68 18.71
CA ALA A 441 -8.00 8.11 18.90
C ALA A 441 -7.78 9.49 18.27
N HIS A 442 -7.93 9.62 16.95
CA HIS A 442 -7.46 10.80 16.24
C HIS A 442 -8.22 12.08 16.61
N GLU A 443 -7.50 13.19 16.77
CA GLU A 443 -8.05 14.52 17.01
C GLU A 443 -9.03 15.01 15.92
N SER A 444 -8.88 14.55 14.67
CA SER A 444 -9.72 14.98 13.54
C SER A 444 -9.82 13.89 12.46
N PRO A 445 -10.55 12.78 12.72
CA PRO A 445 -10.59 11.62 11.80
C PRO A 445 -11.17 11.97 10.42
N HIS A 446 -12.07 12.96 10.33
CA HIS A 446 -12.60 13.44 9.05
C HIS A 446 -11.57 14.20 8.17
N LEU A 447 -10.42 14.61 8.73
CA LEU A 447 -9.34 15.32 8.03
C LEU A 447 -8.11 14.44 7.76
N MET A 448 -8.18 13.14 8.03
CA MET A 448 -7.09 12.21 7.69
C MET A 448 -7.16 11.79 6.23
N SER A 449 -6.01 11.69 5.56
CA SER A 449 -5.94 11.15 4.20
C SER A 449 -6.12 9.63 4.23
N THR A 450 -7.07 9.10 3.47
CA THR A 450 -7.38 7.67 3.39
C THR A 450 -7.13 7.14 1.98
N PHE A 451 -6.50 5.97 1.85
CA PHE A 451 -6.03 5.44 0.57
C PHE A 451 -6.07 3.90 0.56
N VAL A 452 -5.87 3.31 -0.62
CA VAL A 452 -5.80 1.85 -0.83
C VAL A 452 -4.44 1.38 -1.35
N ASP A 453 -3.71 2.27 -2.03
CA ASP A 453 -2.31 2.18 -2.43
C ASP A 453 -1.71 3.61 -2.61
N ASN A 454 -0.38 3.73 -2.59
CA ASN A 454 0.36 4.99 -2.73
C ASN A 454 1.73 4.75 -3.39
N HIS A 455 2.66 5.71 -3.27
CA HIS A 455 4.00 5.66 -3.89
C HIS A 455 5.05 4.81 -3.13
N ASP A 456 4.72 4.31 -1.94
CA ASP A 456 5.62 3.59 -1.01
C ASP A 456 5.20 2.13 -0.77
N VAL A 457 3.95 1.78 -1.10
CA VAL A 457 3.40 0.43 -0.94
C VAL A 457 3.10 -0.22 -2.29
N GLU A 458 3.06 -1.56 -2.31
CA GLU A 458 2.58 -2.33 -3.47
C GLU A 458 1.19 -1.84 -3.91
N ARG A 459 0.93 -1.84 -5.23
CA ARG A 459 -0.43 -1.63 -5.76
C ARG A 459 -1.38 -2.66 -5.17
N PHE A 460 -2.62 -2.26 -4.89
CA PHE A 460 -3.62 -3.19 -4.34
C PHE A 460 -3.76 -4.46 -5.22
N LEU A 461 -3.68 -4.31 -6.54
CA LEU A 461 -3.83 -5.40 -7.51
C LEU A 461 -2.57 -6.26 -7.71
N ALA A 462 -1.43 -5.93 -7.10
CA ALA A 462 -0.27 -6.81 -7.08
C ALA A 462 -0.53 -8.08 -6.24
N SER A 463 -1.35 -7.94 -5.18
CA SER A 463 -1.72 -9.02 -4.26
C SER A 463 -3.23 -9.33 -4.23
N GLY A 464 -4.10 -8.42 -4.68
CA GLY A 464 -5.57 -8.52 -4.58
C GLY A 464 -6.31 -8.68 -5.91
N ASP A 465 -7.64 -8.78 -5.83
CA ASP A 465 -8.52 -8.87 -7.00
C ASP A 465 -9.40 -7.63 -7.20
N ILE A 466 -9.97 -7.48 -8.41
CA ILE A 466 -10.80 -6.35 -8.82
C ILE A 466 -12.03 -6.13 -7.92
N THR A 467 -12.60 -7.19 -7.37
CA THR A 467 -13.81 -7.12 -6.52
C THR A 467 -13.43 -6.63 -5.12
N GLY A 468 -12.39 -7.20 -4.52
CA GLY A 468 -11.79 -6.69 -3.27
C GLY A 468 -11.35 -5.24 -3.41
N PHE A 469 -10.78 -4.86 -4.55
CA PHE A 469 -10.35 -3.48 -4.84
C PHE A 469 -11.53 -2.50 -4.90
N LYS A 470 -12.62 -2.88 -5.57
CA LYS A 470 -13.88 -2.10 -5.57
C LYS A 470 -14.49 -1.97 -4.17
N GLN A 471 -14.41 -3.01 -3.33
CA GLN A 471 -14.85 -2.94 -1.95
C GLN A 471 -13.98 -1.96 -1.13
N ALA A 472 -12.65 -2.04 -1.24
CA ALA A 472 -11.70 -1.15 -0.57
C ALA A 472 -11.88 0.33 -0.99
N LEU A 473 -12.01 0.59 -2.29
CA LEU A 473 -12.30 1.92 -2.84
C LEU A 473 -13.66 2.46 -2.35
N THR A 474 -14.68 1.60 -2.25
CA THR A 474 -15.97 1.99 -1.66
C THR A 474 -15.83 2.33 -0.19
N LEU A 475 -15.07 1.54 0.59
CA LEU A 475 -14.86 1.77 2.02
C LEU A 475 -14.25 3.15 2.30
N ILE A 476 -13.16 3.53 1.62
CA ILE A 476 -12.55 4.85 1.83
C ILE A 476 -13.50 5.99 1.40
N MET A 477 -14.37 5.75 0.43
CA MET A 477 -15.39 6.71 -0.02
C MET A 477 -16.58 6.83 0.93
N THR A 478 -16.87 5.81 1.75
CA THR A 478 -18.00 5.82 2.70
C THR A 478 -17.63 6.06 4.16
N LEU A 479 -16.35 5.95 4.53
CA LEU A 479 -15.84 6.28 5.87
C LEU A 479 -15.43 7.77 6.00
N PRO A 480 -15.26 8.27 7.25
CA PRO A 480 -14.56 9.53 7.52
C PRO A 480 -13.13 9.55 6.99
N GLY A 481 -12.68 10.75 6.63
CA GLY A 481 -11.37 11.02 6.04
C GLY A 481 -11.50 11.78 4.72
N ILE A 482 -10.37 12.01 4.06
CA ILE A 482 -10.23 12.62 2.75
C ILE A 482 -9.73 11.52 1.80
N PRO A 483 -10.58 10.99 0.89
CA PRO A 483 -10.18 9.90 0.02
C PRO A 483 -9.12 10.35 -1.00
N THR A 484 -8.01 9.62 -1.03
CA THR A 484 -6.87 9.82 -1.92
C THR A 484 -6.75 8.63 -2.86
N ILE A 485 -6.76 8.93 -4.16
CA ILE A 485 -6.61 7.97 -5.26
C ILE A 485 -5.21 8.18 -5.86
N TYR A 486 -4.34 7.18 -5.77
CA TYR A 486 -3.04 7.22 -6.44
C TYR A 486 -3.21 6.98 -7.95
N TYR A 487 -2.44 7.70 -8.77
CA TYR A 487 -2.62 7.69 -10.23
C TYR A 487 -2.58 6.28 -10.81
N GLY A 488 -3.42 5.99 -11.81
CA GLY A 488 -3.46 4.69 -12.48
C GLY A 488 -4.20 3.57 -11.74
N THR A 489 -4.69 3.82 -10.53
CA THR A 489 -5.65 2.94 -9.83
C THR A 489 -6.94 2.77 -10.64
N GLU A 490 -7.39 3.84 -11.30
CA GLU A 490 -8.51 3.85 -12.25
C GLU A 490 -8.22 3.14 -13.60
N GLN A 491 -6.96 2.75 -13.82
CA GLN A 491 -6.45 2.06 -15.01
C GLN A 491 -5.87 0.66 -14.71
N LEU A 492 -6.03 0.20 -13.46
CA LEU A 492 -5.61 -1.14 -13.01
C LEU A 492 -4.10 -1.39 -13.13
N LEU A 493 -3.26 -0.39 -12.83
CA LEU A 493 -1.81 -0.61 -12.73
C LEU A 493 -1.49 -1.58 -11.59
N THR A 494 -0.56 -2.51 -11.85
CA THR A 494 -0.07 -3.51 -10.90
C THR A 494 1.31 -3.16 -10.34
N GLU A 495 1.98 -2.20 -10.97
CA GLU A 495 3.33 -1.75 -10.64
C GLU A 495 3.28 -0.41 -9.89
N GLN A 496 4.07 -0.29 -8.83
CA GLN A 496 4.03 0.85 -7.90
C GLN A 496 4.37 2.21 -8.54
N ARG A 497 5.34 2.23 -9.48
CA ARG A 497 5.84 3.45 -10.12
C ARG A 497 5.88 3.38 -11.66
N ALA A 498 5.02 2.55 -12.27
CA ALA A 498 4.88 2.51 -13.73
C ALA A 498 4.16 3.76 -14.26
N ALA A 499 4.62 4.25 -15.40
CA ALA A 499 4.16 5.47 -16.00
C ALA A 499 2.81 5.34 -16.72
N MET A 500 2.04 6.43 -16.72
CA MET A 500 0.73 6.50 -17.40
C MET A 500 0.83 6.91 -18.88
N PHE A 501 2.00 7.33 -19.36
CA PHE A 501 2.23 7.74 -20.75
C PHE A 501 3.08 6.71 -21.50
N ALA A 502 2.83 6.56 -22.81
CA ALA A 502 3.40 5.48 -23.62
C ALA A 502 4.94 5.45 -23.71
N GLY A 503 5.60 6.58 -23.45
CA GLY A 503 7.07 6.69 -23.47
C GLY A 503 7.75 6.32 -22.15
N GLY A 504 7.02 6.29 -21.03
CA GLY A 504 7.60 6.18 -19.69
C GLY A 504 7.76 4.75 -19.16
N TYR A 505 8.45 4.64 -18.02
CA TYR A 505 8.80 3.38 -17.36
C TYR A 505 7.63 2.42 -17.16
N GLN A 506 7.80 1.16 -17.58
CA GLN A 506 6.80 0.07 -17.47
C GLN A 506 5.40 0.36 -18.09
N SER A 507 5.22 1.46 -18.85
CA SER A 507 3.94 1.79 -19.50
C SER A 507 3.44 0.68 -20.46
N GLY A 508 4.37 -0.06 -21.05
CA GLY A 508 4.13 -1.06 -22.09
C GLY A 508 3.86 -0.45 -23.47
N GLY A 509 4.34 0.78 -23.73
CA GLY A 509 4.12 1.48 -24.99
C GLY A 509 2.69 2.00 -25.16
N LYS A 510 1.99 2.28 -24.05
CA LYS A 510 0.56 2.65 -24.05
C LYS A 510 0.26 3.78 -23.07
N ASP A 511 -0.47 4.77 -23.55
CA ASP A 511 -1.10 5.77 -22.69
C ASP A 511 -2.26 5.14 -21.89
N ARG A 512 -2.37 5.55 -20.63
CA ARG A 512 -3.31 5.07 -19.63
C ARG A 512 -4.30 6.17 -19.24
N PHE A 513 -4.84 6.90 -20.21
CA PHE A 513 -5.79 7.99 -19.98
C PHE A 513 -7.22 7.68 -20.48
N ASP A 514 -7.59 6.38 -20.47
CA ASP A 514 -8.91 5.95 -20.96
C ASP A 514 -10.02 6.27 -19.94
N ARG A 515 -10.82 7.31 -20.25
CA ARG A 515 -12.00 7.70 -19.47
C ARG A 515 -13.18 6.73 -19.60
N GLN A 516 -13.08 5.70 -20.44
CA GLN A 516 -14.07 4.62 -20.57
C GLN A 516 -13.62 3.32 -19.87
N ALA A 517 -12.43 3.29 -19.27
CA ALA A 517 -11.97 2.16 -18.48
C ALA A 517 -13.00 1.79 -17.40
N PRO A 518 -13.33 0.50 -17.20
CA PRO A 518 -14.38 0.10 -16.26
C PRO A 518 -14.15 0.56 -14.81
N MET A 519 -12.88 0.69 -14.38
CA MET A 519 -12.55 1.20 -13.05
C MET A 519 -12.67 2.72 -12.95
N TYR A 520 -12.28 3.47 -14.00
CA TYR A 520 -12.59 4.90 -14.13
C TYR A 520 -14.09 5.16 -13.98
N LYS A 521 -14.95 4.38 -14.66
CA LYS A 521 -16.41 4.50 -14.53
C LYS A 521 -16.92 4.18 -13.13
N PHE A 522 -16.44 3.09 -12.55
CA PHE A 522 -16.79 2.72 -11.17
C PHE A 522 -16.39 3.82 -10.16
N LEU A 523 -15.22 4.42 -10.31
CA LEU A 523 -14.76 5.52 -9.47
C LEU A 523 -15.64 6.77 -9.63
N GLN A 524 -16.04 7.13 -10.86
CA GLN A 524 -17.01 8.21 -11.08
C GLN A 524 -18.31 7.99 -10.29
N GLU A 525 -18.84 6.76 -10.27
CA GLU A 525 -20.08 6.42 -9.55
C GLU A 525 -19.95 6.54 -8.02
N VAL A 526 -18.89 5.98 -7.44
CA VAL A 526 -18.71 5.99 -5.97
C VAL A 526 -18.25 7.36 -5.44
N ILE A 527 -17.51 8.14 -6.24
CA ILE A 527 -17.22 9.55 -5.96
C ILE A 527 -18.52 10.38 -5.99
N ALA A 528 -19.38 10.17 -6.99
CA ALA A 528 -20.67 10.84 -7.07
C ALA A 528 -21.56 10.50 -5.87
N LEU A 529 -21.55 9.24 -5.41
CA LEU A 529 -22.23 8.80 -4.18
C LEU A 529 -21.76 9.59 -2.95
N ARG A 530 -20.43 9.66 -2.71
CA ARG A 530 -19.86 10.42 -1.59
C ARG A 530 -20.23 11.91 -1.65
N LYS A 531 -20.15 12.53 -2.83
CA LYS A 531 -20.55 13.94 -3.01
C LYS A 531 -22.04 14.15 -2.74
N HIS A 532 -22.90 13.25 -3.19
CA HIS A 532 -24.35 13.37 -3.02
C HIS A 532 -24.81 13.32 -1.56
N TYR A 533 -24.20 12.48 -0.72
CA TYR A 533 -24.63 12.26 0.66
C TYR A 533 -23.69 12.90 1.70
N PRO A 534 -24.08 14.02 2.35
CA PRO A 534 -23.33 14.61 3.46
C PRO A 534 -22.93 13.63 4.57
N ALA A 535 -23.72 12.61 4.85
CA ALA A 535 -23.40 11.58 5.84
C ALA A 535 -22.08 10.84 5.55
N LEU A 536 -21.71 10.66 4.29
CA LEU A 536 -20.43 10.05 3.91
C LEU A 536 -19.23 11.00 4.09
N ARG A 537 -19.47 12.32 4.12
CA ARG A 537 -18.45 13.37 4.22
C ARG A 537 -18.35 14.03 5.60
N ARG A 538 -19.35 13.82 6.47
CA ARG A 538 -19.47 14.47 7.80
C ARG A 538 -20.03 13.56 8.89
N GLY A 539 -20.61 12.41 8.55
CA GLY A 539 -21.23 11.51 9.51
C GLY A 539 -20.21 10.73 10.33
N THR A 540 -20.70 10.12 11.41
CA THR A 540 -19.92 9.21 12.27
C THR A 540 -20.33 7.76 11.97
N PRO A 541 -19.37 6.84 11.76
CA PRO A 541 -19.66 5.42 11.59
C PRO A 541 -20.04 4.78 12.93
N LYS A 542 -21.10 3.98 12.90
CA LYS A 542 -21.55 3.15 14.01
C LYS A 542 -21.73 1.73 13.51
N LEU A 543 -20.86 0.82 13.95
CA LEU A 543 -20.86 -0.56 13.49
C LEU A 543 -22.11 -1.28 14.00
N VAL A 544 -22.78 -2.03 13.11
CA VAL A 544 -24.00 -2.78 13.39
C VAL A 544 -23.94 -4.25 12.98
N ALA A 545 -22.99 -4.63 12.12
CA ALA A 545 -22.64 -6.02 11.86
C ALA A 545 -21.14 -6.18 11.58
N ASP A 546 -20.60 -7.32 11.98
CA ASP A 546 -19.25 -7.81 11.72
C ASP A 546 -19.24 -9.34 11.84
N ASN A 547 -18.09 -9.97 11.59
CA ASN A 547 -17.86 -11.41 11.76
C ASN A 547 -16.57 -11.61 12.57
N PRO A 548 -16.64 -12.21 13.77
CA PRO A 548 -15.50 -12.26 14.70
C PRO A 548 -14.40 -13.26 14.34
N ALA A 549 -14.65 -14.21 13.43
CA ALA A 549 -13.74 -15.32 13.14
C ALA A 549 -13.59 -15.70 11.65
N ALA A 550 -14.17 -14.92 10.74
CA ALA A 550 -14.10 -15.21 9.30
C ALA A 550 -14.38 -13.94 8.48
N PRO A 551 -13.99 -13.88 7.20
CA PRO A 551 -14.53 -12.88 6.30
C PRO A 551 -16.05 -13.06 6.19
N GLY A 552 -16.78 -12.00 5.86
CA GLY A 552 -18.24 -12.04 5.82
C GLY A 552 -18.88 -10.66 5.94
N ALA A 553 -20.05 -10.60 6.55
CA ALA A 553 -20.77 -9.35 6.79
C ALA A 553 -19.90 -8.33 7.55
N LEU A 554 -19.83 -7.11 7.02
CA LEU A 554 -19.40 -5.88 7.69
C LEU A 554 -20.47 -4.84 7.39
N ALA A 555 -21.08 -4.23 8.40
CA ALA A 555 -22.06 -3.17 8.20
C ALA A 555 -21.97 -2.09 9.27
N TYR A 556 -22.14 -0.85 8.84
CA TYR A 556 -22.16 0.34 9.69
C TYR A 556 -23.18 1.36 9.22
N LEU A 557 -23.69 2.13 10.18
CA LEU A 557 -24.48 3.33 9.93
C LEU A 557 -23.55 4.52 9.84
N MET A 558 -23.64 5.31 8.77
CA MET A 558 -23.12 6.67 8.73
C MET A 558 -24.23 7.60 9.22
N GLU A 559 -24.11 8.07 10.47
CA GLU A 559 -25.10 8.94 11.12
C GLU A 559 -24.67 10.42 11.01
N TYR A 560 -25.54 11.26 10.42
CA TYR A 560 -25.41 12.72 10.31
C TYR A 560 -26.80 13.37 10.53
N PRO A 561 -26.93 14.64 10.93
CA PRO A 561 -28.24 15.26 11.18
C PRO A 561 -29.20 15.07 10.00
N GLN A 562 -30.38 14.50 10.30
CA GLN A 562 -31.45 14.18 9.36
C GLN A 562 -31.07 13.23 8.19
N GLN A 563 -29.88 12.60 8.23
CA GLN A 563 -29.47 11.63 7.21
C GLN A 563 -28.68 10.46 7.82
N THR A 564 -29.24 9.26 7.69
CA THR A 564 -28.58 8.01 8.07
C THR A 564 -28.45 7.12 6.85
N LEU A 565 -27.25 6.61 6.60
CA LEU A 565 -27.00 5.59 5.58
C LEU A 565 -26.53 4.30 6.24
N LEU A 566 -27.01 3.15 5.77
CA LEU A 566 -26.44 1.84 6.08
C LEU A 566 -25.50 1.44 4.95
N VAL A 567 -24.24 1.22 5.27
CA VAL A 567 -23.23 0.65 4.37
C VAL A 567 -23.07 -0.82 4.73
N VAL A 568 -23.07 -1.70 3.72
CA VAL A 568 -22.98 -3.16 3.89
C VAL A 568 -21.93 -3.72 2.92
N PHE A 569 -21.08 -4.62 3.43
CA PHE A 569 -20.17 -5.45 2.66
C PHE A 569 -20.33 -6.91 3.08
N ASN A 570 -20.15 -7.84 2.14
CA ASN A 570 -19.72 -9.20 2.42
C ASN A 570 -18.28 -9.34 1.92
N THR A 571 -17.31 -9.52 2.81
CA THR A 571 -15.88 -9.65 2.42
C THR A 571 -15.51 -11.07 2.00
N ALA A 572 -16.44 -12.02 2.08
CA ALA A 572 -16.19 -13.42 1.77
C ALA A 572 -16.51 -13.79 0.31
N ASP A 573 -15.82 -14.80 -0.20
CA ASP A 573 -16.02 -15.40 -1.54
C ASP A 573 -17.27 -16.29 -1.63
N GLN A 574 -18.00 -16.44 -0.52
CA GLN A 574 -19.24 -17.20 -0.42
C GLN A 574 -20.37 -16.32 0.16
N PRO A 575 -21.65 -16.65 -0.10
CA PRO A 575 -22.76 -15.95 0.52
C PRO A 575 -22.73 -16.05 2.06
N THR A 576 -23.10 -14.97 2.74
CA THR A 576 -23.16 -14.93 4.21
C THR A 576 -24.45 -14.32 4.72
N LEU A 577 -24.88 -14.75 5.92
CA LEU A 577 -26.02 -14.14 6.61
C LEU A 577 -25.54 -12.98 7.48
N MET A 578 -25.93 -11.77 7.13
CA MET A 578 -25.93 -10.64 8.05
C MET A 578 -27.14 -10.79 8.99
N SER A 579 -26.94 -11.48 10.11
CA SER A 579 -27.97 -11.77 11.12
C SER A 579 -27.99 -10.76 12.25
N ASN A 580 -29.14 -10.62 12.90
CA ASN A 580 -29.30 -9.98 14.21
C ASN A 580 -28.98 -8.46 14.26
N VAL A 581 -29.11 -7.76 13.13
CA VAL A 581 -28.90 -6.30 13.09
C VAL A 581 -30.08 -5.57 13.76
N GLN A 582 -29.79 -4.88 14.86
CA GLN A 582 -30.78 -4.19 15.68
C GLN A 582 -30.85 -2.69 15.38
N TRP A 583 -32.04 -2.11 15.58
CA TRP A 583 -32.33 -0.70 15.30
C TRP A 583 -33.08 -0.08 16.48
N GLN A 584 -32.54 1.00 17.06
CA GLN A 584 -33.18 1.71 18.18
C GLN A 584 -34.13 2.79 17.66
N THR A 585 -35.32 2.37 17.20
CA THR A 585 -36.36 3.25 16.67
C THR A 585 -37.76 2.88 17.18
N THR A 586 -38.57 3.89 17.44
CA THR A 586 -40.01 3.76 17.75
C THR A 586 -40.90 3.83 16.51
N GLN A 587 -40.33 4.20 15.35
CA GLN A 587 -41.01 4.35 14.05
C GLN A 587 -40.57 3.25 13.08
N ALA A 588 -41.41 2.95 12.10
CA ALA A 588 -41.02 2.06 11.00
C ALA A 588 -39.95 2.75 10.12
N LEU A 589 -39.06 1.96 9.54
CA LEU A 589 -38.01 2.43 8.65
C LEU A 589 -38.22 1.86 7.24
N ARG A 590 -37.98 2.69 6.22
CA ARG A 590 -37.75 2.26 4.85
C ARG A 590 -36.25 2.33 4.57
N LEU A 591 -35.64 1.20 4.29
CA LEU A 591 -34.29 1.10 3.75
C LEU A 591 -34.39 1.13 2.23
N LYS A 592 -33.70 2.06 1.59
CA LYS A 592 -33.68 2.22 0.13
C LYS A 592 -32.26 2.07 -0.41
N GLU A 593 -32.01 1.10 -1.25
CA GLU A 593 -30.70 0.90 -1.86
C GLU A 593 -30.40 2.01 -2.87
N VAL A 594 -29.33 2.75 -2.64
CA VAL A 594 -28.91 3.91 -3.45
C VAL A 594 -27.68 3.61 -4.30
N PHE A 595 -26.88 2.62 -3.89
CA PHE A 595 -25.73 2.09 -4.61
C PHE A 595 -25.55 0.61 -4.29
N SER A 596 -25.18 -0.21 -5.28
CA SER A 596 -25.05 -1.67 -5.12
C SER A 596 -24.10 -2.26 -6.16
N SER A 597 -23.25 -3.19 -5.74
CA SER A 597 -22.35 -3.92 -6.63
C SER A 597 -23.08 -4.82 -7.63
N ALA A 598 -24.33 -5.18 -7.35
CA ALA A 598 -25.20 -5.95 -8.24
C ALA A 598 -25.94 -5.11 -9.29
N GLY A 599 -25.91 -3.77 -9.18
CA GLY A 599 -26.65 -2.85 -10.06
C GLY A 599 -28.19 -2.88 -9.93
N THR A 600 -28.74 -3.77 -9.10
CA THR A 600 -30.14 -3.73 -8.70
C THR A 600 -30.39 -2.63 -7.67
N ARG A 601 -31.65 -2.23 -7.51
CA ARG A 601 -32.10 -1.33 -6.43
C ARG A 601 -33.29 -1.94 -5.72
N HIS A 602 -33.10 -2.26 -4.45
CA HIS A 602 -34.11 -2.83 -3.59
C HIS A 602 -34.62 -1.80 -2.56
N GLU A 603 -35.88 -1.94 -2.13
CA GLU A 603 -36.41 -1.23 -0.96
C GLU A 603 -36.97 -2.26 0.05
N LEU A 604 -36.78 -2.00 1.34
CA LEU A 604 -37.21 -2.86 2.45
C LEU A 604 -37.89 -2.03 3.53
N THR A 605 -39.00 -2.51 4.10
CA THR A 605 -39.67 -1.86 5.24
C THR A 605 -39.50 -2.66 6.52
N LEU A 606 -38.91 -2.04 7.55
CA LEU A 606 -38.71 -2.60 8.88
C LEU A 606 -39.72 -2.01 9.87
N LYS A 607 -40.38 -2.88 10.64
CA LYS A 607 -41.27 -2.46 11.75
C LYS A 607 -40.46 -1.96 12.95
N PRO A 608 -41.04 -1.14 13.85
CA PRO A 608 -40.42 -0.81 15.14
C PRO A 608 -39.99 -2.08 15.89
N GLY A 609 -38.74 -2.11 16.36
CA GLY A 609 -38.16 -3.28 17.05
C GLY A 609 -37.91 -4.52 16.19
N GLN A 610 -38.12 -4.47 14.86
CA GLN A 610 -37.79 -5.58 13.97
C GLN A 610 -36.28 -5.68 13.77
N VAL A 611 -35.75 -6.88 14.00
CA VAL A 611 -34.38 -7.26 13.68
C VAL A 611 -34.24 -7.46 12.17
N LEU A 612 -33.18 -6.91 11.58
CA LEU A 612 -32.82 -7.16 10.18
C LEU A 612 -31.91 -8.39 10.09
N ASN A 613 -32.37 -9.38 9.33
CA ASN A 613 -31.57 -10.49 8.81
C ASN A 613 -31.54 -10.34 7.28
N ARG A 614 -30.36 -10.39 6.66
CA ARG A 614 -30.21 -10.33 5.20
C ARG A 614 -29.13 -11.29 4.73
N GLU A 615 -29.46 -12.08 3.71
CA GLU A 615 -28.47 -12.84 2.94
C GLU A 615 -27.70 -11.86 2.05
N LEU A 616 -26.37 -11.93 2.10
CA LEU A 616 -25.46 -11.16 1.26
C LEU A 616 -24.82 -12.12 0.26
N ALA A 617 -24.84 -11.76 -1.02
CA ALA A 617 -24.12 -12.54 -2.05
C ALA A 617 -22.60 -12.49 -1.81
N ALA A 618 -21.87 -13.44 -2.39
CA ALA A 618 -20.40 -13.44 -2.35
C ALA A 618 -19.84 -12.09 -2.85
N ARG A 619 -18.91 -11.49 -2.09
CA ARG A 619 -18.31 -10.18 -2.36
C ARG A 619 -19.29 -9.01 -2.60
N GLU A 620 -20.55 -9.12 -2.17
CA GLU A 620 -21.54 -8.04 -2.31
C GLU A 620 -21.11 -6.78 -1.53
N PHE A 621 -21.43 -5.60 -2.05
CA PHE A 621 -21.41 -4.36 -1.27
C PHE A 621 -22.48 -3.38 -1.74
N SER A 622 -23.11 -2.67 -0.80
CA SER A 622 -24.21 -1.75 -1.08
C SER A 622 -24.34 -0.65 -0.03
N VAL A 623 -24.95 0.46 -0.42
CA VAL A 623 -25.27 1.62 0.43
C VAL A 623 -26.77 1.89 0.36
N TRP A 624 -27.38 2.09 1.52
CA TRP A 624 -28.82 2.21 1.69
C TRP A 624 -29.16 3.47 2.47
N GLU A 625 -30.13 4.24 1.99
CA GLU A 625 -30.71 5.35 2.73
C GLU A 625 -31.72 4.84 3.76
N VAL A 626 -31.60 5.28 5.01
CA VAL A 626 -32.45 4.88 6.13
C VAL A 626 -33.45 6.00 6.42
N LEU A 627 -34.71 5.79 6.04
CA LEU A 627 -35.77 6.79 6.12
C LEU A 627 -36.86 6.39 7.12
N PRO A 628 -37.33 7.26 8.02
CA PRO A 628 -38.57 7.04 8.74
C PRO A 628 -39.75 6.91 7.78
N THR A 629 -40.70 6.01 8.05
CA THR A 629 -41.92 5.88 7.26
C THR A 629 -43.17 5.61 8.12
N THR A 630 -44.33 6.00 7.57
CA THR A 630 -45.67 5.63 8.05
C THR A 630 -46.32 4.52 7.20
N ASP A 631 -45.63 4.06 6.15
CA ASP A 631 -46.13 3.05 5.23
C ASP A 631 -46.41 1.74 5.99
N LYS A 632 -47.56 1.13 5.70
CA LYS A 632 -47.87 -0.21 6.20
C LYS A 632 -46.98 -1.20 5.43
N PRO A 633 -46.15 -2.01 6.09
CA PRO A 633 -45.33 -3.00 5.40
C PRO A 633 -46.22 -3.98 4.64
N GLU A 634 -45.85 -4.35 3.42
CA GLU A 634 -46.55 -5.39 2.66
C GLU A 634 -46.56 -6.69 3.46
N VAL A 635 -47.77 -7.22 3.70
CA VAL A 635 -47.96 -8.36 4.59
C VAL A 635 -48.07 -9.65 3.78
N ALA A 636 -47.09 -10.54 3.96
CA ALA A 636 -47.28 -11.97 3.87
C ALA A 636 -47.16 -12.58 5.28
N GLN A 637 -48.27 -12.62 6.03
CA GLN A 637 -48.33 -13.28 7.34
C GLN A 637 -48.56 -14.78 7.16
N SER A 638 -47.55 -15.61 7.47
CA SER A 638 -47.79 -17.01 7.85
C SER A 638 -48.20 -17.04 9.32
N SER A 639 -49.30 -17.72 9.63
CA SER A 639 -49.96 -17.72 10.96
C SER A 639 -49.29 -18.63 12.01
N THR A 640 -47.99 -18.86 11.90
CA THR A 640 -47.20 -19.71 12.81
C THR A 640 -46.01 -18.93 13.34
N SER A 641 -46.01 -18.65 14.65
CA SER A 641 -44.87 -18.03 15.34
C SER A 641 -43.69 -19.00 15.36
N VAL A 642 -42.80 -18.86 14.38
CA VAL A 642 -41.54 -19.60 14.36
C VAL A 642 -40.63 -19.04 15.45
N THR A 643 -40.00 -19.93 16.22
CA THR A 643 -39.00 -19.56 17.23
C THR A 643 -37.82 -20.50 17.12
N LEU A 644 -36.63 -19.93 17.02
CA LEU A 644 -35.36 -20.64 16.90
C LEU A 644 -34.48 -20.26 18.09
N SER A 645 -33.89 -21.24 18.76
CA SER A 645 -32.91 -21.02 19.82
C SER A 645 -31.72 -21.96 19.69
N ILE A 646 -30.56 -21.44 20.10
CA ILE A 646 -29.39 -22.22 20.50
C ILE A 646 -29.30 -22.04 22.02
N ASP A 647 -29.00 -23.11 22.76
CA ASP A 647 -28.83 -23.05 24.21
C ASP A 647 -27.53 -22.31 24.58
N PRO A 648 -27.44 -21.70 25.79
CA PRO A 648 -26.27 -20.92 26.18
C PRO A 648 -24.97 -21.70 26.17
N LEU A 649 -23.95 -21.16 25.48
CA LEU A 649 -22.59 -21.71 25.49
C LEU A 649 -21.78 -21.16 26.68
N PRO A 650 -20.83 -21.93 27.25
CA PRO A 650 -19.98 -21.48 28.34
C PRO A 650 -18.95 -20.46 27.85
N SER A 651 -18.54 -19.55 28.73
CA SER A 651 -17.50 -18.55 28.43
C SER A 651 -16.07 -19.11 28.42
N THR A 652 -15.88 -20.38 28.81
CA THR A 652 -14.58 -21.07 28.79
C THR A 652 -14.34 -21.71 27.44
N SER A 653 -13.12 -21.59 26.90
CA SER A 653 -12.73 -22.21 25.62
C SER A 653 -12.92 -23.73 25.63
N TYR A 654 -13.49 -24.25 24.55
CA TYR A 654 -13.64 -25.69 24.33
C TYR A 654 -12.31 -26.35 23.98
N VAL A 655 -12.10 -27.58 24.43
CA VAL A 655 -10.94 -28.41 24.08
C VAL A 655 -11.42 -29.60 23.25
N GLY A 656 -11.51 -29.40 21.93
CA GLY A 656 -12.08 -30.37 20.99
C GLY A 656 -13.44 -29.93 20.41
N ASP A 657 -14.21 -30.91 19.93
CA ASP A 657 -15.50 -30.68 19.26
C ASP A 657 -16.55 -30.08 20.21
N VAL A 658 -17.43 -29.23 19.66
CA VAL A 658 -18.52 -28.60 20.41
C VAL A 658 -19.83 -29.34 20.17
N VAL A 659 -20.53 -29.74 21.23
CA VAL A 659 -21.93 -30.17 21.13
C VAL A 659 -22.81 -28.93 21.25
N LEU A 660 -23.52 -28.61 20.18
CA LEU A 660 -24.48 -27.52 20.08
C LEU A 660 -25.88 -28.09 20.23
N GLU A 661 -26.72 -27.43 21.04
CA GLU A 661 -28.08 -27.84 21.32
C GLU A 661 -29.02 -26.64 21.23
N GLY A 662 -30.33 -26.88 21.08
CA GLY A 662 -31.29 -25.80 21.01
C GLY A 662 -32.72 -26.25 20.78
N SER A 663 -33.57 -25.33 20.33
CA SER A 663 -34.97 -25.63 19.97
C SER A 663 -35.43 -24.97 18.67
N ILE A 664 -36.35 -25.65 17.99
CA ILE A 664 -37.08 -25.19 16.82
C ILE A 664 -38.57 -25.36 17.12
N LYS A 665 -39.34 -24.27 17.05
CA LYS A 665 -40.80 -24.26 17.20
C LYS A 665 -41.46 -23.68 15.95
N GLY A 666 -42.55 -24.28 15.52
CA GLY A 666 -43.28 -23.89 14.30
C GLY A 666 -42.68 -24.40 12.99
N LEU A 667 -41.55 -25.11 13.03
CA LEU A 667 -40.87 -25.76 11.91
C LEU A 667 -40.27 -27.09 12.37
N ASN A 668 -39.92 -27.98 11.44
CA ASN A 668 -39.24 -29.25 11.74
C ASN A 668 -37.71 -29.15 11.56
N THR A 669 -37.24 -28.18 10.78
CA THR A 669 -35.83 -28.05 10.36
C THR A 669 -35.42 -26.59 10.29
N ALA A 670 -34.14 -26.31 10.57
CA ALA A 670 -33.51 -25.02 10.40
C ALA A 670 -32.05 -25.18 9.96
N LYS A 671 -31.42 -24.09 9.52
CA LYS A 671 -30.02 -24.01 9.13
C LYS A 671 -29.17 -23.53 10.30
N LEU A 672 -28.26 -24.37 10.79
CA LEU A 672 -27.20 -23.97 11.70
C LEU A 672 -26.06 -23.38 10.87
N LEU A 673 -25.75 -22.10 11.10
CA LEU A 673 -24.71 -21.36 10.42
C LEU A 673 -23.52 -21.17 11.36
N ILE A 674 -22.33 -21.54 10.91
CA ILE A 674 -21.06 -21.28 11.61
C ILE A 674 -20.42 -20.05 10.97
N ASN A 675 -20.07 -19.04 11.78
CA ASN A 675 -19.53 -17.75 11.36
C ASN A 675 -20.35 -17.09 10.22
N GLY A 676 -21.67 -17.29 10.21
CA GLY A 676 -22.59 -16.73 9.20
C GLY A 676 -22.46 -17.30 7.79
N ASN A 677 -21.65 -18.33 7.55
CA ASN A 677 -21.46 -18.92 6.22
C ASN A 677 -22.72 -19.67 5.75
N LEU A 678 -23.30 -19.24 4.61
CA LEU A 678 -24.48 -19.88 4.01
C LEU A 678 -24.13 -21.08 3.11
N ALA A 679 -22.93 -21.12 2.52
CA ALA A 679 -22.50 -22.23 1.67
C ALA A 679 -22.27 -23.53 2.49
N ASP A 680 -21.72 -23.40 3.70
CA ASP A 680 -21.50 -24.52 4.63
C ASP A 680 -22.71 -24.73 5.61
N ALA A 681 -23.92 -24.27 5.24
CA ALA A 681 -25.09 -24.24 6.12
C ALA A 681 -25.67 -25.64 6.46
N ILE A 682 -25.46 -26.07 7.70
CA ILE A 682 -25.86 -27.39 8.22
C ILE A 682 -27.37 -27.44 8.46
N SER A 683 -28.08 -28.37 7.81
CA SER A 683 -29.49 -28.64 8.13
C SER A 683 -29.58 -29.42 9.45
N VAL A 684 -30.17 -28.81 10.49
CA VAL A 684 -30.52 -29.50 11.74
C VAL A 684 -32.02 -29.78 11.79
N GLN A 685 -32.39 -30.92 12.35
CA GLN A 685 -33.77 -31.38 12.49
C GLN A 685 -34.14 -31.48 13.98
N ALA A 686 -35.34 -31.02 14.32
CA ALA A 686 -35.87 -31.17 15.67
C ALA A 686 -36.55 -32.53 15.88
N ASP A 687 -36.47 -33.02 17.12
CA ASP A 687 -37.19 -34.18 17.62
C ASP A 687 -38.68 -33.86 17.89
N SER A 688 -39.43 -34.84 18.41
CA SER A 688 -40.84 -34.67 18.79
C SER A 688 -41.11 -33.61 19.87
N ASN A 689 -40.07 -33.18 20.61
CA ASN A 689 -40.13 -32.16 21.65
C ASN A 689 -39.70 -30.78 21.13
N GLY A 690 -39.35 -30.67 19.85
CA GLY A 690 -38.81 -29.45 19.25
C GLY A 690 -37.34 -29.19 19.58
N ARG A 691 -36.59 -30.19 20.06
CA ARG A 691 -35.17 -30.10 20.45
C ARG A 691 -34.26 -30.65 19.36
N TRP A 692 -33.07 -30.07 19.21
CA TRP A 692 -32.05 -30.56 18.27
C TRP A 692 -30.66 -30.56 18.94
N GLN A 693 -29.76 -31.37 18.40
CA GLN A 693 -28.36 -31.47 18.81
C GLN A 693 -27.48 -31.64 17.56
N TYR A 694 -26.29 -31.04 17.55
CA TYR A 694 -25.28 -31.21 16.51
C TYR A 694 -23.87 -31.21 17.13
N ARG A 695 -22.98 -32.10 16.68
CA ARG A 695 -21.56 -32.07 17.04
C ARG A 695 -20.78 -31.33 15.96
N LEU A 696 -20.25 -30.17 16.32
CA LEU A 696 -19.40 -29.33 15.49
C LEU A 696 -17.93 -29.75 15.61
N ASP A 697 -17.36 -30.16 14.47
CA ASP A 697 -15.91 -30.33 14.32
C ASP A 697 -15.20 -28.96 14.44
N THR A 698 -14.23 -28.89 15.33
CA THR A 698 -13.41 -27.67 15.58
C THR A 698 -11.97 -27.80 15.10
N SER A 699 -11.64 -28.80 14.27
CA SER A 699 -10.31 -29.05 13.71
C SER A 699 -9.70 -27.86 12.96
N SER A 700 -10.54 -27.01 12.36
CA SER A 700 -10.11 -25.78 11.69
C SER A 700 -10.03 -24.54 12.61
N MET A 701 -10.49 -24.65 13.87
CA MET A 701 -10.55 -23.53 14.83
C MET A 701 -9.28 -23.55 15.68
N ILE A 702 -8.18 -23.05 15.11
CA ILE A 702 -6.83 -23.21 15.67
C ILE A 702 -6.39 -22.07 16.61
N ASN A 703 -7.00 -20.90 16.49
CA ASN A 703 -6.65 -19.69 17.24
C ASN A 703 -7.48 -19.61 18.54
N PRO A 704 -6.86 -19.71 19.74
CA PRO A 704 -7.59 -19.71 21.00
C PRO A 704 -8.19 -18.34 21.38
N ASN A 705 -7.71 -17.26 20.75
CA ASN A 705 -8.19 -15.89 20.98
C ASN A 705 -9.30 -15.50 19.99
N GLN A 706 -9.62 -16.36 19.01
CA GLN A 706 -10.64 -16.11 18.01
C GLN A 706 -12.02 -16.57 18.50
N THR A 707 -12.97 -15.64 18.56
CA THR A 707 -14.37 -15.90 18.93
C THR A 707 -15.17 -16.37 17.72
N HIS A 708 -15.63 -17.62 17.73
CA HIS A 708 -16.53 -18.17 16.72
C HIS A 708 -17.99 -17.90 17.09
N ARG A 709 -18.84 -17.74 16.08
CA ARG A 709 -20.27 -17.38 16.24
C ARG A 709 -21.18 -18.37 15.54
N VAL A 710 -22.25 -18.79 16.22
CA VAL A 710 -23.29 -19.67 15.66
C VAL A 710 -24.67 -19.04 15.70
N VAL A 711 -25.45 -19.27 14.64
CA VAL A 711 -26.82 -18.76 14.48
C VAL A 711 -27.68 -19.86 13.87
N LEU A 712 -28.90 -20.03 14.38
CA LEU A 712 -29.91 -20.92 13.81
C LEU A 712 -30.88 -20.08 12.98
N TRP A 713 -31.03 -20.37 11.69
CA TRP A 713 -31.76 -19.54 10.73
C TRP A 713 -32.76 -20.35 9.90
N SER A 714 -33.85 -19.70 9.47
CA SER A 714 -34.82 -20.28 8.55
C SER A 714 -34.97 -19.41 7.29
N GLU A 715 -34.39 -19.89 6.19
CA GLU A 715 -34.57 -19.39 4.82
C GLU A 715 -36.05 -19.14 4.48
N LYS A 716 -36.93 -20.08 4.87
CA LYS A 716 -38.38 -20.00 4.60
C LYS A 716 -39.09 -18.82 5.28
N THR A 717 -38.58 -18.31 6.41
CA THR A 717 -39.28 -17.28 7.21
C THR A 717 -38.43 -16.04 7.52
N GLY A 718 -37.15 -16.03 7.16
CA GLY A 718 -36.20 -14.97 7.52
C GLY A 718 -35.86 -14.89 9.01
N VAL A 719 -36.41 -15.77 9.86
CA VAL A 719 -36.17 -15.78 11.30
C VAL A 719 -34.78 -16.35 11.60
N ALA A 720 -34.04 -15.66 12.46
CA ALA A 720 -32.79 -16.14 13.06
C ALA A 720 -32.95 -16.22 14.58
N SER A 721 -32.21 -17.12 15.23
CA SER A 721 -31.99 -17.09 16.67
C SER A 721 -31.06 -15.94 17.04
N SER A 722 -31.05 -15.55 18.31
CA SER A 722 -29.88 -14.88 18.90
C SER A 722 -28.62 -15.67 18.57
N ALA A 723 -27.53 -14.96 18.30
CA ALA A 723 -26.22 -15.60 18.15
C ALA A 723 -25.76 -16.20 19.49
N GLN A 724 -24.97 -17.27 19.42
CA GLN A 724 -24.14 -17.75 20.51
C GLN A 724 -22.67 -17.72 20.08
N GLU A 725 -21.78 -17.46 21.02
CA GLU A 725 -20.35 -17.27 20.77
C GLU A 725 -19.51 -18.17 21.67
N PHE A 726 -18.37 -18.63 21.17
CA PHE A 726 -17.46 -19.54 21.86
C PHE A 726 -16.04 -19.42 21.31
N THR A 727 -15.05 -19.87 22.08
CA THR A 727 -13.64 -19.99 21.65
C THR A 727 -13.20 -21.45 21.69
N VAL A 728 -12.19 -21.82 20.90
CA VAL A 728 -11.64 -23.19 20.86
C VAL A 728 -10.15 -23.14 21.16
N LYS A 729 -9.73 -23.87 22.21
CA LYS A 729 -8.32 -24.07 22.53
C LYS A 729 -7.86 -25.44 22.04
N ARG A 730 -7.09 -25.45 20.97
CA ARG A 730 -6.40 -26.66 20.48
C ARG A 730 -5.30 -27.08 21.44
N GLN A 731 -5.20 -28.39 21.68
CA GLN A 731 -4.00 -28.99 22.25
C GLN A 731 -3.06 -29.36 21.10
N TRP A 732 -1.90 -28.70 21.05
CA TRP A 732 -0.83 -28.97 20.11
C TRP A 732 0.09 -30.05 20.67
N GLN A 733 0.26 -31.14 19.93
CA GLN A 733 1.14 -32.25 20.28
C GLN A 733 2.41 -32.16 19.44
N PRO A 734 3.62 -32.12 20.03
CA PRO A 734 4.86 -32.22 19.26
C PRO A 734 4.96 -33.63 18.66
N ILE A 735 5.18 -33.72 17.35
CA ILE A 735 5.31 -35.00 16.65
C ILE A 735 6.72 -35.25 16.10
N LEU A 736 7.48 -34.18 15.84
CA LEU A 736 8.79 -34.25 15.21
C LEU A 736 9.63 -33.01 15.54
N GLN A 737 10.92 -33.20 15.72
CA GLN A 737 11.90 -32.11 15.80
C GLN A 737 13.15 -32.51 15.02
N ILE A 738 13.61 -31.61 14.15
CA ILE A 738 14.80 -31.80 13.30
C ILE A 738 15.73 -30.61 13.55
N SER A 739 17.01 -30.91 13.78
CA SER A 739 18.07 -29.89 13.83
C SER A 739 18.70 -29.75 12.45
N ASP A 740 19.04 -28.52 12.09
CA ASP A 740 19.76 -28.20 10.86
C ASP A 740 21.16 -27.63 11.15
N ALA A 741 22.01 -27.53 10.13
CA ALA A 741 23.47 -27.59 10.26
C ALA A 741 24.18 -26.22 10.35
N ALA A 742 23.72 -25.38 11.28
CA ALA A 742 24.24 -24.06 11.66
C ALA A 742 25.54 -23.59 10.95
N GLY A 743 25.36 -22.67 10.01
CA GLY A 743 26.39 -22.00 9.24
C GLY A 743 26.62 -22.61 7.87
N ASP A 744 25.70 -23.39 7.31
CA ASP A 744 25.68 -23.86 5.93
C ASP A 744 24.84 -22.99 4.96
N ASP A 745 24.35 -21.85 5.45
CA ASP A 745 23.82 -20.66 4.75
C ASP A 745 24.76 -20.08 3.65
N LYS A 746 25.00 -20.87 2.60
CA LYS A 746 25.99 -20.64 1.53
C LYS A 746 25.47 -21.05 0.14
N GLY A 747 24.19 -21.40 0.05
CA GLY A 747 23.50 -21.84 -1.14
C GLY A 747 23.92 -23.23 -1.66
N PRO A 748 23.28 -23.72 -2.74
CA PRO A 748 23.46 -25.08 -3.29
C PRO A 748 24.90 -25.45 -3.64
N PHE A 749 25.75 -24.47 -3.88
CA PHE A 749 27.13 -24.65 -4.30
C PHE A 749 28.17 -24.21 -3.26
N ALA A 750 27.73 -23.95 -2.01
CA ALA A 750 28.55 -23.55 -0.87
C ALA A 750 29.49 -22.33 -1.13
N ARG A 751 29.05 -21.41 -1.98
CA ARG A 751 29.84 -20.27 -2.47
C ARG A 751 29.09 -18.93 -2.49
N TYR A 752 27.79 -18.93 -2.21
CA TYR A 752 27.01 -17.70 -2.21
C TYR A 752 27.42 -16.78 -1.06
N ARG A 753 27.13 -15.49 -1.21
CA ARG A 753 27.45 -14.44 -0.25
C ARG A 753 26.26 -13.52 -0.08
N TYR A 754 26.02 -13.11 1.15
CA TYR A 754 25.06 -12.07 1.49
C TYR A 754 25.36 -10.75 0.75
N PRO A 755 24.36 -9.88 0.55
CA PRO A 755 24.56 -8.51 0.13
C PRO A 755 25.52 -7.75 1.07
N LEU A 756 26.12 -6.67 0.55
CA LEU A 756 27.16 -5.89 1.25
C LEU A 756 26.61 -4.83 2.20
N ASP A 757 25.30 -4.49 2.16
CA ASP A 757 24.76 -3.53 3.12
C ASP A 757 24.82 -4.07 4.56
N ALA A 758 25.12 -3.18 5.49
CA ALA A 758 25.32 -3.51 6.90
C ALA A 758 24.04 -4.03 7.59
N SER A 759 22.85 -3.84 7.01
CA SER A 759 21.60 -4.39 7.54
C SER A 759 21.52 -5.92 7.49
N TRP A 760 22.18 -6.59 6.52
CA TRP A 760 22.39 -8.04 6.57
C TRP A 760 23.46 -8.43 7.60
N GLY A 761 24.48 -7.57 7.75
CA GLY A 761 25.52 -7.66 8.78
C GLY A 761 26.27 -9.01 8.81
N THR A 762 26.74 -9.39 10.01
CA THR A 762 27.23 -10.76 10.28
C THR A 762 26.14 -11.69 10.80
N SER A 763 24.87 -11.27 10.69
CA SER A 763 23.71 -11.80 11.41
C SER A 763 23.37 -13.25 11.04
N LYS A 764 23.73 -13.69 9.83
CA LYS A 764 23.37 -15.02 9.29
C LYS A 764 21.87 -15.32 9.36
N GLY A 765 21.02 -14.30 9.17
CA GLY A 765 19.57 -14.40 9.38
C GLY A 765 18.82 -15.44 8.51
N LEU A 766 19.48 -16.01 7.51
CA LEU A 766 18.93 -17.05 6.63
C LEU A 766 19.26 -18.48 7.09
N ASP A 767 20.14 -18.65 8.07
CA ASP A 767 20.55 -19.94 8.65
C ASP A 767 19.41 -20.54 9.49
N ILE A 768 18.79 -21.60 9.00
CA ILE A 768 17.80 -22.41 9.72
C ILE A 768 18.57 -23.32 10.69
N GLN A 769 18.12 -23.41 11.93
CA GLN A 769 18.81 -24.21 12.97
C GLN A 769 17.94 -25.32 13.53
N ASN A 770 16.62 -25.16 13.51
CA ASN A 770 15.69 -26.16 14.01
C ASN A 770 14.32 -26.02 13.37
N VAL A 771 13.69 -27.14 13.05
CA VAL A 771 12.27 -27.23 12.69
C VAL A 771 11.57 -28.18 13.66
N SER A 772 10.62 -27.63 14.41
CA SER A 772 9.75 -28.38 15.33
C SER A 772 8.33 -28.41 14.77
N VAL A 773 7.77 -29.62 14.61
CA VAL A 773 6.44 -29.84 14.03
C VAL A 773 5.48 -30.34 15.11
N PHE A 774 4.31 -29.70 15.15
CA PHE A 774 3.22 -30.01 16.05
C PHE A 774 1.93 -30.25 15.26
N THR A 775 1.04 -31.07 15.80
CA THR A 775 -0.29 -31.29 15.21
C THR A 775 -1.40 -31.13 16.24
N SER A 776 -2.62 -30.89 15.76
CA SER A 776 -3.82 -30.92 16.59
C SER A 776 -4.98 -31.50 15.78
N GLY A 777 -5.07 -32.82 15.72
CA GLY A 777 -5.80 -33.49 14.63
C GLY A 777 -5.02 -33.31 13.33
N SER A 778 -5.69 -32.91 12.26
CA SER A 778 -5.07 -32.64 10.95
C SER A 778 -4.71 -31.16 10.70
N ALA A 779 -4.74 -30.31 11.72
CA ALA A 779 -4.10 -29.00 11.69
C ALA A 779 -2.59 -29.14 11.95
N LEU A 780 -1.79 -28.35 11.24
CA LEU A 780 -0.32 -28.38 11.24
C LEU A 780 0.24 -27.10 11.88
N LYS A 781 1.21 -27.22 12.79
CA LYS A 781 2.00 -26.09 13.29
C LYS A 781 3.49 -26.40 13.11
N VAL A 782 4.24 -25.45 12.55
CA VAL A 782 5.67 -25.57 12.28
C VAL A 782 6.38 -24.38 12.90
N SER A 783 7.27 -24.66 13.85
CA SER A 783 8.12 -23.66 14.52
C SER A 783 9.52 -23.77 13.97
N VAL A 784 9.99 -22.71 13.31
CA VAL A 784 11.31 -22.64 12.68
C VAL A 784 12.19 -21.68 13.48
N LYS A 785 13.32 -22.18 13.96
CA LYS A 785 14.34 -21.37 14.63
C LYS A 785 15.42 -20.96 13.64
N MET A 786 15.67 -19.66 13.56
CA MET A 786 16.74 -19.06 12.75
C MET A 786 17.96 -18.73 13.63
N ALA A 787 19.13 -18.53 13.01
CA ALA A 787 20.32 -18.03 13.73
C ALA A 787 20.17 -16.60 14.25
N GLU A 788 19.41 -15.76 13.55
CA GLU A 788 19.06 -14.40 13.93
C GLU A 788 17.74 -13.99 13.27
N LEU A 789 17.02 -13.04 13.87
CA LEU A 789 15.90 -12.34 13.23
C LEU A 789 16.17 -10.83 13.25
N VAL A 790 16.69 -10.31 12.14
CA VAL A 790 16.93 -8.88 11.92
C VAL A 790 15.61 -8.18 11.64
N ALA A 791 15.49 -6.90 12.01
CA ALA A 791 14.31 -6.06 11.75
C ALA A 791 14.75 -4.61 11.42
N ALA A 792 15.78 -4.48 10.58
CA ALA A 792 16.47 -3.22 10.27
C ALA A 792 15.58 -2.18 9.58
N TRP A 793 14.50 -2.59 8.91
CA TRP A 793 13.57 -1.73 8.16
C TRP A 793 12.18 -1.67 8.82
N ASN A 794 12.08 -1.98 10.11
CA ASN A 794 10.85 -2.00 10.91
C ASN A 794 9.62 -2.72 10.26
N PRO A 795 9.79 -3.96 9.78
CA PRO A 795 8.74 -4.72 9.08
C PRO A 795 7.62 -5.21 10.00
N VAL A 796 6.42 -5.33 9.43
CA VAL A 796 5.15 -5.65 10.12
C VAL A 796 5.21 -6.96 10.91
N ASN A 797 5.77 -8.02 10.31
CA ASN A 797 5.93 -9.32 10.93
C ASN A 797 7.11 -9.35 11.94
N GLY A 798 7.83 -8.24 12.10
CA GLY A 798 8.91 -8.09 13.07
C GLY A 798 10.23 -8.75 12.66
N PHE A 799 10.42 -9.08 11.39
CA PHE A 799 11.71 -9.50 10.83
C PHE A 799 11.83 -9.12 9.34
N ASP A 800 13.02 -8.82 8.86
CA ASP A 800 13.37 -8.57 7.45
C ASP A 800 14.62 -9.39 7.06
N HIS A 801 15.16 -9.11 5.87
CA HIS A 801 16.31 -9.81 5.29
C HIS A 801 16.11 -11.33 5.15
N LEU A 802 14.84 -11.78 5.15
CA LEU A 802 14.39 -13.16 5.11
C LEU A 802 13.02 -13.29 4.42
N VAL A 803 12.94 -14.23 3.49
CA VAL A 803 11.74 -14.99 3.12
C VAL A 803 11.95 -16.46 3.46
N LEU A 804 11.09 -16.96 4.34
CA LEU A 804 10.97 -18.39 4.64
C LEU A 804 9.90 -18.97 3.71
N THR A 805 10.28 -19.94 2.89
CA THR A 805 9.34 -20.66 2.02
C THR A 805 9.18 -22.09 2.53
N MET A 806 7.93 -22.55 2.71
CA MET A 806 7.64 -23.93 3.11
C MET A 806 6.75 -24.62 2.07
N PHE A 807 7.19 -25.78 1.60
CA PHE A 807 6.53 -26.61 0.60
C PHE A 807 5.95 -27.86 1.27
N ILE A 808 4.69 -28.17 0.97
CA ILE A 808 3.91 -29.24 1.63
C ILE A 808 3.41 -30.22 0.56
N GLU A 809 3.92 -31.45 0.55
CA GLU A 809 3.36 -32.56 -0.22
C GLU A 809 2.34 -33.32 0.62
N MET A 810 1.10 -33.41 0.12
CA MET A 810 0.10 -34.31 0.68
C MET A 810 0.25 -35.71 0.06
N PRO A 811 0.17 -36.80 0.86
CA PRO A 811 0.19 -38.16 0.32
C PRO A 811 -1.05 -38.43 -0.55
N GLU A 812 -0.92 -39.40 -1.47
CA GLU A 812 -2.00 -39.91 -2.33
C GLU A 812 -2.68 -38.83 -3.20
N ARG A 813 -1.94 -37.79 -3.59
CA ARG A 813 -2.39 -36.76 -4.55
C ARG A 813 -1.38 -36.59 -5.68
N ASP A 814 -1.86 -36.69 -6.93
CA ASP A 814 -1.01 -36.67 -8.13
C ASP A 814 -0.77 -35.26 -8.72
N ALA A 815 -1.55 -34.26 -8.30
CA ALA A 815 -1.66 -32.96 -8.94
C ALA A 815 -0.78 -31.84 -8.33
N GLY A 816 0.39 -32.20 -7.79
CA GLY A 816 1.33 -31.25 -7.17
C GLY A 816 2.40 -30.69 -8.13
N ALA A 817 2.94 -29.52 -7.82
CA ALA A 817 3.98 -28.84 -8.59
C ALA A 817 5.40 -29.19 -8.11
N ARG A 818 6.39 -29.06 -9.00
CA ARG A 818 7.83 -29.28 -8.69
C ARG A 818 8.64 -27.99 -8.60
N ALA A 819 8.34 -27.01 -9.47
CA ALA A 819 9.04 -25.73 -9.49
C ALA A 819 8.92 -25.02 -8.13
N LEU A 820 10.00 -24.36 -7.72
CA LEU A 820 9.99 -23.36 -6.66
C LEU A 820 9.77 -22.00 -7.35
N PRO A 821 8.58 -21.38 -7.24
CA PRO A 821 8.29 -20.12 -7.93
C PRO A 821 9.30 -19.03 -7.56
N PHE A 822 9.78 -18.31 -8.57
CA PHE A 822 10.75 -17.20 -8.50
C PHE A 822 12.13 -17.56 -7.92
N GLN A 823 12.44 -18.86 -7.76
CA GLN A 823 13.67 -19.34 -7.13
C GLN A 823 14.59 -20.13 -8.07
N ASN A 824 14.32 -20.19 -9.38
CA ASN A 824 15.14 -20.90 -10.38
C ASN A 824 15.46 -22.37 -10.04
N ALA A 825 14.51 -23.09 -9.42
CA ALA A 825 14.76 -24.42 -8.85
C ALA A 825 13.54 -25.36 -8.96
N GLU A 826 13.79 -26.66 -8.76
CA GLU A 826 12.78 -27.68 -8.53
C GLU A 826 13.02 -28.42 -7.20
N LEU A 827 11.96 -28.96 -6.61
CA LEU A 827 12.04 -29.73 -5.37
C LEU A 827 12.89 -31.01 -5.52
N PRO A 828 13.60 -31.41 -4.45
CA PRO A 828 14.40 -32.63 -4.40
C PRO A 828 13.54 -33.90 -4.39
N ASP A 829 14.18 -35.06 -4.56
CA ASP A 829 13.62 -36.40 -4.30
C ASP A 829 12.28 -36.72 -5.02
N ASN A 830 12.03 -36.07 -6.16
CA ASN A 830 10.77 -36.09 -6.91
C ASN A 830 9.53 -35.61 -6.12
N MET A 831 9.75 -34.85 -5.04
CA MET A 831 8.69 -34.26 -4.22
C MET A 831 7.82 -33.31 -5.07
N ARG A 832 6.50 -33.36 -4.83
CA ARG A 832 5.49 -32.52 -5.48
C ARG A 832 4.66 -31.80 -4.43
N TRP A 833 4.89 -30.49 -4.31
CA TRP A 833 4.13 -29.69 -3.36
C TRP A 833 2.69 -29.50 -3.84
N HIS A 834 1.77 -29.57 -2.90
CA HIS A 834 0.34 -29.31 -3.08
C HIS A 834 -0.04 -27.95 -2.49
N TYR A 835 0.65 -27.57 -1.41
CA TYR A 835 0.59 -26.23 -0.83
C TYR A 835 1.98 -25.65 -0.63
N ARG A 836 2.10 -24.32 -0.76
CA ARG A 836 3.32 -23.55 -0.52
C ARG A 836 2.97 -22.34 0.34
N LEU A 837 3.71 -22.11 1.41
CA LEU A 837 3.69 -20.88 2.18
C LEU A 837 4.89 -20.02 1.80
N ARG A 838 4.66 -18.73 1.55
CA ARG A 838 5.68 -17.68 1.49
C ARG A 838 5.51 -16.75 2.68
N THR A 839 6.57 -16.52 3.46
CA THR A 839 6.55 -15.71 4.68
C THR A 839 7.75 -14.78 4.71
N HIS A 840 7.53 -13.46 4.73
CA HIS A 840 8.59 -12.44 4.83
C HIS A 840 8.10 -11.27 5.70
N GLY A 841 8.92 -10.22 5.89
CA GLY A 841 8.61 -9.12 6.81
C GLY A 841 7.30 -8.38 6.56
N TRP A 842 6.90 -8.24 5.30
CA TRP A 842 5.77 -7.40 4.88
C TRP A 842 4.47 -8.18 4.62
N SER A 843 4.57 -9.46 4.25
CA SER A 843 3.40 -10.29 3.96
C SER A 843 3.64 -11.78 4.24
N ASN A 844 2.54 -12.52 4.32
CA ASN A 844 2.55 -13.96 4.21
C ASN A 844 1.36 -14.44 3.38
N ALA A 845 1.54 -15.52 2.64
CA ALA A 845 0.51 -16.09 1.77
C ALA A 845 0.68 -17.60 1.59
N LEU A 846 -0.43 -18.33 1.74
CA LEU A 846 -0.52 -19.76 1.45
C LEU A 846 -1.12 -19.95 0.06
N PHE A 847 -0.46 -20.74 -0.78
CA PHE A 847 -0.86 -21.04 -2.15
C PHE A 847 -1.10 -22.53 -2.34
N SER A 848 -1.97 -22.88 -3.27
CA SER A 848 -2.13 -24.22 -3.82
C SER A 848 -1.40 -24.35 -5.16
N ALA A 849 -0.95 -25.56 -5.50
CA ALA A 849 -0.21 -25.84 -6.73
C ALA A 849 -0.96 -25.55 -8.04
N LYS A 850 -2.26 -25.19 -7.98
CA LYS A 850 -3.08 -24.84 -9.14
C LYS A 850 -2.54 -23.58 -9.82
N GLY A 851 -2.03 -23.74 -11.04
CA GLY A 851 -1.46 -22.65 -11.85
C GLY A 851 -0.01 -22.29 -11.50
N ALA A 852 0.60 -22.98 -10.52
CA ALA A 852 1.96 -22.67 -10.09
C ALA A 852 3.02 -23.09 -11.13
N GLY A 853 4.13 -22.34 -11.17
CA GLY A 853 5.24 -22.57 -12.08
C GLY A 853 6.46 -21.74 -11.70
N PRO A 854 7.53 -21.72 -12.54
CA PRO A 854 8.75 -20.95 -12.26
C PRO A 854 8.52 -19.45 -12.02
N GLU A 855 7.47 -18.88 -12.63
CA GLU A 855 7.11 -17.46 -12.56
C GLU A 855 5.67 -17.26 -12.01
N ASN A 856 5.13 -18.22 -11.26
CA ASN A 856 3.77 -18.12 -10.72
C ASN A 856 3.66 -18.84 -9.36
N GLU A 857 3.24 -18.10 -8.33
CA GLU A 857 3.11 -18.60 -6.94
C GLU A 857 2.09 -19.74 -6.79
N GLY A 858 1.13 -19.85 -7.71
CA GLY A 858 -0.06 -20.70 -7.59
C GLY A 858 -1.31 -19.92 -7.18
N THR A 859 -2.39 -20.63 -6.90
CA THR A 859 -3.67 -20.00 -6.49
C THR A 859 -3.71 -19.83 -4.97
N PRO A 860 -3.89 -18.61 -4.41
CA PRO A 860 -4.02 -18.38 -2.97
C PRO A 860 -5.08 -19.26 -2.29
N VAL A 861 -4.86 -19.57 -1.00
CA VAL A 861 -5.72 -20.43 -0.18
C VAL A 861 -6.21 -19.65 1.05
N SER A 862 -7.53 -19.66 1.26
CA SER A 862 -8.18 -19.08 2.44
C SER A 862 -8.93 -20.16 3.24
N PRO A 863 -8.85 -20.18 4.59
CA PRO A 863 -8.01 -19.29 5.41
C PRO A 863 -6.51 -19.56 5.18
N GLY A 864 -5.70 -18.51 5.28
CA GLY A 864 -4.25 -18.59 5.16
C GLY A 864 -3.58 -19.26 6.37
N ALA A 865 -2.26 -19.14 6.45
CA ALA A 865 -1.51 -19.52 7.65
C ALA A 865 -1.53 -18.36 8.68
N GLU A 866 -1.55 -18.69 9.97
CA GLU A 866 -1.28 -17.73 11.04
C GLU A 866 0.21 -17.75 11.39
N ILE A 867 0.79 -16.60 11.73
CA ILE A 867 2.22 -16.47 12.03
C ILE A 867 2.43 -15.74 13.35
N GLU A 868 3.27 -16.32 14.20
CA GLU A 868 3.73 -15.78 15.47
C GLU A 868 5.26 -15.66 15.39
N VAL A 869 5.82 -14.48 15.72
CA VAL A 869 7.26 -14.22 15.66
C VAL A 869 7.78 -13.83 17.04
N ASP A 870 8.77 -14.56 17.53
CA ASP A 870 9.51 -14.23 18.75
C ASP A 870 10.97 -13.96 18.36
N ARG A 871 11.33 -12.66 18.30
CA ARG A 871 12.71 -12.22 18.05
C ARG A 871 13.68 -12.69 19.13
N SER A 872 13.24 -12.77 20.40
CA SER A 872 14.10 -13.16 21.52
C SER A 872 14.45 -14.65 21.49
N ALA A 873 13.49 -15.50 21.09
CA ALA A 873 13.69 -16.92 20.84
C ALA A 873 14.17 -17.22 19.40
N LYS A 874 14.31 -16.19 18.55
CA LYS A 874 14.71 -16.27 17.13
C LYS A 874 13.85 -17.25 16.34
N THR A 875 12.55 -17.23 16.60
CA THR A 875 11.61 -18.27 16.15
C THR A 875 10.43 -17.68 15.39
N ILE A 876 10.14 -18.26 14.22
CA ILE A 876 8.94 -18.01 13.42
C ILE A 876 8.06 -19.26 13.55
N THR A 877 6.88 -19.11 14.16
CA THR A 877 5.88 -20.17 14.28
C THR A 877 4.76 -19.94 13.28
N VAL A 878 4.49 -20.94 12.46
CA VAL A 878 3.43 -20.98 11.45
C VAL A 878 2.36 -21.97 11.90
N SER A 879 1.09 -21.60 11.81
CA SER A 879 -0.06 -22.49 12.07
C SER A 879 -0.99 -22.54 10.86
N ILE A 880 -1.30 -23.75 10.36
CA ILE A 880 -2.13 -23.98 9.18
C ILE A 880 -3.37 -24.80 9.58
N PRO A 881 -4.59 -24.27 9.41
CA PRO A 881 -5.83 -25.00 9.68
C PRO A 881 -5.98 -26.25 8.80
N ALA A 882 -6.65 -27.28 9.32
CA ALA A 882 -6.98 -28.48 8.56
C ALA A 882 -7.73 -28.16 7.25
N LYS A 883 -8.65 -27.18 7.28
CA LYS A 883 -9.44 -26.74 6.11
C LYS A 883 -8.56 -26.23 4.97
N SER A 884 -7.49 -25.50 5.28
CA SER A 884 -6.52 -24.98 4.30
C SER A 884 -5.72 -26.09 3.62
N LEU A 885 -5.57 -27.25 4.27
CA LEU A 885 -4.97 -28.46 3.69
C LEU A 885 -6.01 -29.37 2.98
N GLY A 886 -7.28 -28.97 2.98
CA GLY A 886 -8.39 -29.73 2.38
C GLY A 886 -8.97 -30.80 3.32
N ASN A 887 -8.94 -30.56 4.64
CA ASN A 887 -9.40 -31.46 5.70
C ASN A 887 -8.91 -32.91 5.54
N PRO A 888 -7.58 -33.16 5.47
CA PRO A 888 -7.08 -34.52 5.37
C PRO A 888 -7.40 -35.31 6.66
N PRO A 889 -7.65 -36.62 6.58
CA PRO A 889 -7.99 -37.44 7.76
C PRO A 889 -6.79 -37.66 8.69
N SER A 890 -5.57 -37.48 8.19
CA SER A 890 -4.31 -37.56 8.93
C SER A 890 -3.25 -36.69 8.24
N LEU A 891 -2.17 -36.38 8.96
CA LEU A 891 -0.95 -35.75 8.41
C LEU A 891 0.23 -36.73 8.30
N SER A 892 0.06 -38.00 8.69
CA SER A 892 1.09 -39.04 8.50
C SER A 892 1.44 -39.19 7.02
N GLY A 893 2.73 -39.26 6.70
CA GLY A 893 3.25 -39.33 5.33
C GLY A 893 3.26 -38.00 4.56
N VAL A 894 2.75 -36.90 5.12
CA VAL A 894 2.96 -35.54 4.57
C VAL A 894 4.46 -35.24 4.55
N LYS A 895 4.95 -34.61 3.48
CA LYS A 895 6.33 -34.15 3.40
C LYS A 895 6.41 -32.63 3.47
N LEU A 896 7.34 -32.12 4.27
CA LEU A 896 7.69 -30.71 4.33
C LEU A 896 9.12 -30.51 3.78
N TYR A 897 9.33 -29.43 3.06
CA TYR A 897 10.65 -28.94 2.67
C TYR A 897 10.64 -27.43 2.84
N LEU A 898 11.63 -26.89 3.55
CA LEU A 898 11.73 -25.46 3.84
C LEU A 898 13.03 -24.91 3.27
N ASN A 899 13.02 -23.65 2.83
CA ASN A 899 14.22 -22.93 2.46
C ASN A 899 14.13 -21.43 2.78
N SER A 900 15.28 -20.77 2.77
CA SER A 900 15.44 -19.35 3.08
C SER A 900 16.11 -18.59 1.93
N TRP A 901 15.63 -17.38 1.67
CA TRP A 901 16.26 -16.36 0.80
C TRP A 901 15.92 -14.98 1.34
N ASP A 902 16.18 -13.88 0.62
CA ASP A 902 15.59 -12.57 0.95
C ASP A 902 14.54 -12.08 -0.07
N TYR A 903 13.63 -11.23 0.38
CA TYR A 903 12.52 -10.68 -0.39
C TYR A 903 12.33 -9.17 -0.12
N GLY A 904 12.57 -8.36 -1.15
CA GLY A 904 12.24 -6.92 -1.21
C GLY A 904 10.95 -6.70 -2.00
N GLU A 905 11.04 -6.08 -3.18
CA GLU A 905 9.98 -6.03 -4.21
C GLU A 905 9.73 -7.40 -4.90
N GLY A 906 10.20 -8.50 -4.30
CA GLY A 906 10.34 -9.82 -4.92
C GLY A 906 11.57 -10.57 -4.38
N TYR A 907 11.77 -11.81 -4.83
CA TYR A 907 12.96 -12.60 -4.48
C TYR A 907 14.23 -11.93 -5.00
N ARG A 908 15.13 -11.53 -4.07
CA ARG A 908 16.33 -10.74 -4.36
C ARG A 908 17.23 -11.40 -5.42
N PRO A 909 17.85 -10.63 -6.35
CA PRO A 909 18.75 -11.19 -7.35
C PRO A 909 20.00 -11.88 -6.78
N LEU A 910 20.64 -12.66 -7.65
CA LEU A 910 21.91 -13.35 -7.44
C LEU A 910 22.85 -13.01 -8.60
N GLY A 911 24.05 -12.50 -8.28
CA GLY A 911 25.10 -12.16 -9.23
C GLY A 911 26.44 -12.81 -8.91
N GLU A 912 27.43 -12.61 -9.78
CA GLU A 912 28.77 -13.19 -9.60
C GLU A 912 29.50 -12.60 -8.38
N GLN A 913 29.28 -11.31 -8.12
CA GLN A 913 29.77 -10.59 -6.93
C GLN A 913 28.56 -10.02 -6.18
N PRO A 914 28.62 -9.94 -4.84
CA PRO A 914 27.58 -9.29 -4.06
C PRO A 914 27.62 -7.78 -4.31
N THR A 915 26.46 -7.17 -4.49
CA THR A 915 26.29 -5.70 -4.42
C THR A 915 25.78 -5.35 -3.02
N SER A 916 25.48 -4.09 -2.72
CA SER A 916 24.81 -3.74 -1.45
C SER A 916 23.43 -4.37 -1.30
N HIS A 917 22.77 -4.69 -2.42
CA HIS A 917 21.38 -5.14 -2.46
C HIS A 917 21.17 -6.47 -3.22
N ASP A 918 22.21 -7.18 -3.63
CA ASP A 918 22.12 -8.46 -4.35
C ASP A 918 23.06 -9.50 -3.75
N PHE A 919 22.64 -10.77 -3.76
CA PHE A 919 23.51 -11.88 -3.36
C PHE A 919 24.64 -12.07 -4.36
N GLY A 920 25.81 -12.50 -3.86
CA GLY A 920 27.00 -12.76 -4.67
C GLY A 920 27.37 -14.23 -4.78
N GLY A 921 28.35 -14.53 -5.65
CA GLY A 921 28.97 -15.86 -5.75
C GLY A 921 28.24 -16.88 -6.63
N GLY A 922 27.20 -16.47 -7.37
CA GLY A 922 26.44 -17.34 -8.28
C GLY A 922 26.22 -16.71 -9.65
N ARG A 923 25.35 -17.32 -10.45
CA ARG A 923 24.86 -16.75 -11.71
C ARG A 923 23.35 -16.47 -11.58
N ALA A 924 22.83 -15.52 -12.35
CA ALA A 924 21.43 -15.07 -12.22
C ALA A 924 20.37 -16.15 -12.52
N ASP A 925 20.76 -17.21 -13.22
CA ASP A 925 19.98 -18.41 -13.55
C ASP A 925 20.10 -19.54 -12.51
N GLU A 926 20.93 -19.40 -11.48
CA GLU A 926 21.12 -20.42 -10.45
C GLU A 926 20.03 -20.35 -9.35
N PRO A 927 19.80 -21.45 -8.59
CA PRO A 927 18.79 -21.50 -7.54
C PRO A 927 18.96 -20.42 -6.47
N ARG A 928 17.84 -19.84 -6.03
CA ARG A 928 17.77 -18.76 -5.03
C ARG A 928 17.28 -19.29 -3.68
N TRP A 929 18.18 -19.96 -2.98
CA TRP A 929 18.09 -20.23 -1.55
C TRP A 929 19.50 -20.22 -0.94
N MET A 930 19.62 -19.73 0.29
CA MET A 930 20.89 -19.69 1.04
C MET A 930 21.00 -20.94 1.91
N ASP A 931 19.89 -21.35 2.51
CA ASP A 931 19.78 -22.56 3.30
C ASP A 931 18.47 -23.31 2.99
N GLN A 932 18.44 -24.61 3.27
CA GLN A 932 17.32 -25.53 3.03
C GLN A 932 17.31 -26.68 4.05
N THR A 933 16.12 -27.14 4.42
CA THR A 933 16.01 -28.40 5.17
C THR A 933 16.14 -29.60 4.24
N LYS A 934 16.47 -30.76 4.81
CA LYS A 934 16.13 -32.05 4.16
C LYS A 934 14.61 -32.20 4.01
N VAL A 935 14.16 -33.14 3.17
CA VAL A 935 12.74 -33.51 3.10
C VAL A 935 12.32 -34.16 4.42
N ILE A 936 11.41 -33.49 5.12
CA ILE A 936 10.86 -33.89 6.42
C ILE A 936 9.60 -34.73 6.17
N VAL A 937 9.59 -36.01 6.55
CA VAL A 937 8.39 -36.85 6.46
C VAL A 937 7.72 -36.93 7.84
N LEU A 938 6.43 -36.61 7.92
CA LEU A 938 5.68 -36.67 9.18
C LEU A 938 5.29 -38.12 9.52
N PRO A 939 5.42 -38.55 10.80
CA PRO A 939 5.07 -39.89 11.27
C PRO A 939 3.56 -40.20 11.20
#